data_AF-A0A8S3V3F3-F1
#
_entry.id   AF-A0A8S3V3F3-F1
#
_cell.length_a   1.000
_cell.length_b   1.000
_cell.length_c   1.000
_cell.angle_alpha   90.00
_cell.angle_beta   90.00
_cell.angle_gamma   90.00
#
_symmetry.space_group_name_H-M   'P 1'
#
loop_
_entity.id
_entity.type
_entity.pdbx_description
1 polymer ?
#
loop_
_entity_poly.entity_id
_entity_poly.type
_entity_poly.pdbx_seq_one_letter_code
_entity_poly.pdbx_strand_id
1 'polypeptide(L)'
;MRTATRQGLIRARMYGANQEEGEVSLIVRYMRTATRQGLIRARMYGANQAEGEVSLIVRYIRTATRQGLIRARMYGANQAEGEVSLIVRYMRTATRQGLIRARMYGANQAEGEVSLIVRYIRTATRQGLIRARMYGANQEEGEVSLIVRYMRTATRQGLIRARMYGANQAEGEVSLIVRYMRTATRQGLIRARMYGANQEEGEVSLIVRYMRTATRQGLIRANQAEGEVSFIVRYMRTATRQGLIRARMYRANQAEGEVSLIVRYMRTATRQGLIRARMYVANQAEGEVSLIVKYMRTATRQGLIRARMYGANQAEGEVLVFLDSHCEVNTDWLQPLLTRIVEDRVNVVVPVIDIVNADTMELQTSPLVVGGFNWGLHFRWDQLPVHIRDNPDVASNPVKSPTMAGGLFAMDRSYYFELGEYDSGMDIWGGENLELSFRVNIRNGYLGWREFKTVFQGKYLEWVSRIWQCGGRLEIIPCSHVGHIFRKRRPYGSYGEGDTMLKNSLRVANVWMDDYKKYFYKQRQQPTDVSYGDISDRVALRKRLHCKSFEWYLNNVYPEQVLPNSEGMAPAVIHPPEKRLRTKVLRKGQIVHTTSGLCVQGEKDIYAKRSMLILQHCGQAGKEKKYQIWHETVDSELILASVLCLDVESKEQGHSFARLMKCHGSKGSQAWVWTKKSGVSLLYNPATGKCLKATNKSKRIYLTLDICQDNTDMAFEISVE
;
A
#
# COMPACT_ATOMS: atom_id res chain seq x y z
N MET A 1 47.59 -21.92 24.38
CA MET A 1 48.07 -20.58 23.97
C MET A 1 47.35 -19.46 24.73
N ARG A 2 48.04 -18.71 25.59
CA ARG A 2 47.48 -17.65 26.47
C ARG A 2 47.17 -16.35 25.67
N THR A 3 46.75 -15.29 26.35
CA THR A 3 46.61 -13.93 25.77
C THR A 3 47.96 -13.51 25.19
N ALA A 4 48.03 -12.98 23.97
CA ALA A 4 49.32 -12.68 23.33
C ALA A 4 50.10 -11.61 24.11
N THR A 5 49.42 -10.57 24.59
CA THR A 5 49.97 -9.63 25.58
C THR A 5 48.92 -9.26 26.63
N ARG A 6 49.32 -8.95 27.87
CA ARG A 6 48.40 -8.40 28.89
C ARG A 6 48.14 -6.92 28.64
N GLN A 7 49.20 -6.15 28.42
CA GLN A 7 49.17 -4.77 27.97
C GLN A 7 50.16 -4.61 26.82
N GLY A 8 49.84 -3.82 25.79
CA GLY A 8 50.82 -3.49 24.75
C GLY A 8 50.30 -3.48 23.31
N LEU A 9 51.21 -3.73 22.38
CA LEU A 9 51.03 -3.46 20.95
C LEU A 9 51.27 -4.70 20.11
N ILE A 10 50.33 -5.02 19.23
CA ILE A 10 50.47 -6.07 18.23
C ILE A 10 50.47 -5.43 16.85
N ARG A 11 51.52 -5.68 16.05
CA ARG A 11 51.70 -5.12 14.71
C ARG A 11 51.87 -6.23 13.68
N ALA A 12 51.11 -6.15 12.60
CA ALA A 12 51.33 -6.86 11.34
C ALA A 12 51.52 -5.82 10.24
N ARG A 13 52.53 -6.00 9.38
CA ARG A 13 52.78 -5.15 8.21
C ARG A 13 53.19 -6.01 7.02
N MET A 14 52.72 -5.62 5.84
CA MET A 14 53.20 -6.10 4.54
C MET A 14 53.43 -4.89 3.64
N TYR A 15 54.46 -4.97 2.80
CA TYR A 15 54.78 -3.99 1.75
C TYR A 15 54.80 -4.78 0.44
N GLY A 16 54.04 -4.32 -0.56
CA GLY A 16 54.04 -4.91 -1.90
C GLY A 16 55.37 -4.66 -2.63
N ALA A 17 55.64 -5.49 -3.63
CA ALA A 17 56.79 -5.37 -4.53
C ALA A 17 56.58 -4.25 -5.58
N ASN A 18 57.52 -4.07 -6.51
CA ASN A 18 57.34 -3.10 -7.61
C ASN A 18 56.29 -3.57 -8.64
N GLN A 19 56.31 -4.85 -9.00
CA GLN A 19 55.34 -5.51 -9.87
C GLN A 19 54.87 -6.79 -9.18
N GLU A 20 53.56 -7.03 -9.15
CA GLU A 20 52.94 -8.23 -8.60
C GLU A 20 51.84 -8.74 -9.55
N GLU A 21 52.00 -9.96 -10.08
CA GLU A 21 50.97 -10.68 -10.84
C GLU A 21 50.34 -11.77 -9.94
N GLY A 22 49.01 -11.87 -9.89
CA GLY A 22 48.27 -12.91 -9.17
C GLY A 22 47.61 -12.45 -7.85
N GLU A 23 47.37 -13.39 -6.91
CA GLU A 23 46.72 -13.10 -5.62
C GLU A 23 47.74 -12.69 -4.55
N VAL A 24 47.64 -11.45 -4.06
CA VAL A 24 48.47 -10.93 -2.97
C VAL A 24 47.61 -10.63 -1.75
N SER A 25 47.65 -11.52 -0.75
CA SER A 25 46.80 -11.39 0.44
C SER A 25 47.54 -11.40 1.79
N LEU A 26 47.29 -10.38 2.63
CA LEU A 26 47.72 -10.39 4.04
C LEU A 26 46.59 -10.88 4.94
N ILE A 27 46.68 -12.13 5.39
CA ILE A 27 45.66 -12.75 6.25
C ILE A 27 46.08 -12.71 7.72
N VAL A 28 45.43 -11.87 8.53
CA VAL A 28 45.69 -11.79 9.98
C VAL A 28 44.56 -12.44 10.77
N ARG A 29 44.84 -13.56 11.47
CA ARG A 29 43.84 -14.30 12.27
C ARG A 29 44.16 -14.26 13.77
N TYR A 30 43.18 -13.83 14.57
CA TYR A 30 43.29 -13.85 16.04
C TYR A 30 42.27 -14.82 16.67
N MET A 31 42.77 -15.98 17.12
CA MET A 31 41.94 -17.08 17.68
C MET A 31 41.52 -16.86 19.14
N ARG A 32 42.29 -16.09 19.93
CA ARG A 32 42.02 -15.77 21.34
C ARG A 32 42.01 -14.25 21.56
N THR A 33 41.88 -13.80 22.82
CA THR A 33 42.04 -12.38 23.12
C THR A 33 43.47 -11.96 22.85
N ALA A 34 43.67 -11.01 21.93
CA ALA A 34 45.00 -10.63 21.48
C ALA A 34 45.70 -9.80 22.55
N THR A 35 45.02 -8.77 23.07
CA THR A 35 45.51 -7.99 24.23
C THR A 35 44.40 -7.67 25.23
N ARG A 36 44.68 -7.49 26.53
CA ARG A 36 43.64 -7.02 27.47
C ARG A 36 43.49 -5.50 27.37
N GLN A 37 44.59 -4.76 27.33
CA GLN A 37 44.60 -3.32 27.09
C GLN A 37 45.68 -2.94 26.07
N GLY A 38 45.33 -2.22 25.00
CA GLY A 38 46.33 -1.75 24.05
C GLY A 38 45.89 -1.64 22.60
N LEU A 39 46.87 -1.71 21.68
CA LEU A 39 46.70 -1.42 20.25
C LEU A 39 46.97 -2.66 19.40
N ILE A 40 46.04 -2.99 18.51
CA ILE A 40 46.22 -3.99 17.46
C ILE A 40 46.25 -3.26 16.11
N ARG A 41 47.32 -3.46 15.34
CA ARG A 41 47.55 -2.72 14.09
C ARG A 41 47.93 -3.67 12.96
N ALA A 42 47.09 -3.76 11.94
CA ALA A 42 47.41 -4.37 10.65
C ALA A 42 47.62 -3.26 9.60
N ARG A 43 48.70 -3.35 8.81
CA ARG A 43 48.94 -2.46 7.68
C ARG A 43 49.36 -3.26 6.44
N MET A 44 48.82 -2.89 5.30
CA MET A 44 49.31 -3.32 3.99
C MET A 44 49.59 -2.05 3.18
N TYR A 45 50.71 -2.04 2.46
CA TYR A 45 51.07 -1.04 1.47
C TYR A 45 51.09 -1.79 0.13
N GLY A 46 50.29 -1.37 -0.85
CA GLY A 46 50.23 -1.99 -2.17
C GLY A 46 51.52 -1.83 -2.96
N ALA A 47 51.63 -2.57 -4.05
CA ALA A 47 52.73 -2.52 -5.02
C ALA A 47 52.72 -1.23 -5.87
N ASN A 48 53.73 -1.01 -6.72
CA ASN A 48 53.61 0.05 -7.73
C ASN A 48 52.65 -0.36 -8.86
N GLN A 49 52.78 -1.57 -9.39
CA GLN A 49 51.86 -2.19 -10.35
C GLN A 49 51.36 -3.53 -9.79
N ALA A 50 50.06 -3.77 -9.85
CA ALA A 50 49.46 -5.03 -9.42
C ALA A 50 48.37 -5.50 -10.39
N GLU A 51 48.50 -6.72 -10.89
CA GLU A 51 47.50 -7.40 -11.73
C GLU A 51 46.91 -8.59 -10.95
N GLY A 52 45.60 -8.59 -10.67
CA GLY A 52 44.91 -9.67 -9.95
C GLY A 52 44.21 -9.23 -8.66
N GLU A 53 44.12 -10.13 -7.67
CA GLU A 53 43.44 -9.86 -6.39
C GLU A 53 44.44 -9.38 -5.33
N VAL A 54 44.26 -8.14 -4.86
CA VAL A 54 45.07 -7.55 -3.78
C VAL A 54 44.21 -7.37 -2.54
N SER A 55 44.39 -8.19 -1.51
CA SER A 55 43.48 -8.19 -0.36
C SER A 55 44.12 -8.18 1.05
N LEU A 56 43.65 -7.29 1.92
CA LEU A 56 43.98 -7.32 3.35
C LEU A 56 42.82 -7.94 4.14
N ILE A 57 43.00 -9.21 4.55
CA ILE A 57 41.96 -9.96 5.27
C ILE A 57 42.28 -10.05 6.76
N VAL A 58 41.54 -9.31 7.59
CA VAL A 58 41.71 -9.35 9.05
C VAL A 58 40.52 -10.05 9.71
N ARG A 59 40.77 -11.21 10.34
CA ARG A 59 39.74 -12.02 11.01
C ARG A 59 39.97 -12.11 12.53
N TYR A 60 39.03 -11.57 13.29
CA TYR A 60 39.02 -11.68 14.76
C TYR A 60 37.98 -12.70 15.23
N ILE A 61 38.43 -13.87 15.67
CA ILE A 61 37.54 -14.97 16.10
C ILE A 61 37.00 -14.74 17.51
N ARG A 62 37.82 -14.21 18.42
CA ARG A 62 37.46 -13.84 19.79
C ARG A 62 37.53 -12.32 19.98
N THR A 63 37.46 -11.86 21.24
CA THR A 63 37.57 -10.43 21.56
C THR A 63 38.97 -9.94 21.30
N ALA A 64 39.16 -9.00 20.37
CA ALA A 64 40.50 -8.58 19.97
C ALA A 64 41.21 -7.85 21.13
N THR A 65 40.56 -6.85 21.70
CA THR A 65 41.03 -6.16 22.92
C THR A 65 39.90 -5.95 23.92
N ARG A 66 40.16 -5.96 25.24
CA ARG A 66 39.09 -5.56 26.20
C ARG A 66 38.96 -4.05 26.24
N GLN A 67 40.08 -3.32 26.28
CA GLN A 67 40.10 -1.86 26.18
C GLN A 67 41.20 -1.40 25.21
N GLY A 68 40.88 -0.51 24.27
CA GLY A 68 41.89 0.10 23.40
C GLY A 68 41.50 0.18 21.92
N LEU A 69 42.50 0.18 21.04
CA LEU A 69 42.37 0.53 19.62
C LEU A 69 42.65 -0.68 18.71
N ILE A 70 41.74 -0.93 17.77
CA ILE A 70 41.95 -1.87 16.67
C ILE A 70 42.04 -1.05 15.39
N ARG A 71 43.14 -1.18 14.65
CA ARG A 71 43.40 -0.40 13.44
C ARG A 71 43.84 -1.32 12.29
N ALA A 72 42.99 -1.43 11.27
CA ALA A 72 43.37 -1.99 9.98
C ALA A 72 43.56 -0.84 8.99
N ARG A 73 44.64 -0.89 8.21
CA ARG A 73 44.90 0.09 7.16
C ARG A 73 45.46 -0.59 5.91
N MET A 74 44.88 -0.29 4.77
CA MET A 74 45.41 -0.64 3.46
C MET A 74 45.69 0.66 2.70
N TYR A 75 46.80 0.68 1.96
CA TYR A 75 47.09 1.62 0.90
C TYR A 75 47.08 0.81 -0.39
N GLY A 76 46.30 1.20 -1.40
CA GLY A 76 46.27 0.55 -2.71
C GLY A 76 47.61 0.67 -3.45
N ALA A 77 47.69 0.03 -4.62
CA ALA A 77 48.84 0.16 -5.51
C ALA A 77 48.85 1.52 -6.24
N ASN A 78 49.91 1.87 -6.99
CA ASN A 78 49.82 3.05 -7.85
C ASN A 78 48.94 2.75 -9.08
N GLN A 79 49.16 1.62 -9.74
CA GLN A 79 48.32 1.06 -10.81
C GLN A 79 47.81 -0.32 -10.36
N ALA A 80 46.51 -0.57 -10.49
CA ALA A 80 45.90 -1.85 -10.13
C ALA A 80 44.88 -2.28 -11.17
N GLU A 81 45.04 -3.48 -11.72
CA GLU A 81 44.04 -4.15 -12.57
C GLU A 81 43.48 -5.35 -11.80
N GLY A 82 42.16 -5.39 -11.56
CA GLY A 82 41.48 -6.48 -10.84
C GLY A 82 40.78 -6.08 -9.54
N GLU A 83 40.71 -7.00 -8.56
CA GLU A 83 39.99 -6.77 -7.29
C GLU A 83 40.95 -6.26 -6.21
N VAL A 84 40.70 -5.04 -5.70
CA VAL A 84 41.44 -4.49 -4.56
C VAL A 84 40.52 -4.40 -3.35
N SER A 85 40.74 -5.24 -2.33
CA SER A 85 39.79 -5.33 -1.22
C SER A 85 40.39 -5.32 0.21
N LEU A 86 39.84 -4.50 1.09
CA LEU A 86 40.12 -4.56 2.54
C LEU A 86 38.96 -5.25 3.25
N ILE A 87 39.16 -6.52 3.62
CA ILE A 87 38.13 -7.34 4.26
C ILE A 87 38.41 -7.47 5.76
N VAL A 88 37.61 -6.81 6.60
CA VAL A 88 37.72 -6.91 8.06
C VAL A 88 36.51 -7.64 8.65
N ARG A 89 36.72 -8.83 9.21
CA ARG A 89 35.68 -9.68 9.80
C ARG A 89 35.85 -9.85 11.31
N TYR A 90 34.83 -9.46 12.07
CA TYR A 90 34.77 -9.64 13.52
C TYR A 90 33.69 -10.67 13.90
N MET A 91 34.11 -11.87 14.32
CA MET A 91 33.20 -12.97 14.65
C MET A 91 32.55 -12.80 16.04
N ARG A 92 33.26 -12.14 16.98
CA ARG A 92 32.81 -11.86 18.35
C ARG A 92 32.84 -10.35 18.64
N THR A 93 32.81 -9.96 19.91
CA THR A 93 32.95 -8.55 20.29
C THR A 93 34.36 -8.07 20.03
N ALA A 94 34.57 -7.10 19.13
CA ALA A 94 35.90 -6.66 18.74
C ALA A 94 36.62 -5.97 19.92
N THR A 95 35.97 -4.99 20.54
CA THR A 95 36.43 -4.36 21.78
C THR A 95 35.31 -4.20 22.80
N ARG A 96 35.59 -4.29 24.11
CA ARG A 96 34.57 -3.95 25.12
C ARG A 96 34.47 -2.43 25.27
N GLN A 97 35.60 -1.73 25.35
CA GLN A 97 35.65 -0.27 25.34
C GLN A 97 36.76 0.24 24.42
N GLY A 98 36.47 1.19 23.53
CA GLY A 98 37.50 1.84 22.72
C GLY A 98 37.13 2.01 21.24
N LEU A 99 38.15 2.06 20.38
CA LEU A 99 38.03 2.48 18.99
C LEU A 99 38.35 1.34 18.02
N ILE A 100 37.48 1.16 17.03
CA ILE A 100 37.72 0.29 15.88
C ILE A 100 37.86 1.17 14.65
N ARG A 101 38.97 1.06 13.93
CA ARG A 101 39.27 1.89 12.77
C ARG A 101 39.73 1.03 11.59
N ALA A 102 38.92 0.95 10.56
CA ALA A 102 39.31 0.44 9.25
C ALA A 102 39.53 1.64 8.32
N ARG A 103 40.64 1.62 7.57
CA ARG A 103 40.91 2.64 6.57
C ARG A 103 41.51 2.01 5.32
N MET A 104 40.91 2.29 4.18
CA MET A 104 41.48 2.01 2.87
C MET A 104 41.77 3.34 2.18
N TYR A 105 42.88 3.37 1.46
CA TYR A 105 43.17 4.35 0.41
C TYR A 105 43.19 3.54 -0.88
N GLY A 106 42.45 3.95 -1.90
CA GLY A 106 42.44 3.33 -3.23
C GLY A 106 43.78 3.45 -3.93
N ALA A 107 43.83 3.02 -5.20
CA ALA A 107 45.01 3.15 -6.03
C ALA A 107 45.21 4.61 -6.51
N ASN A 108 46.16 4.91 -7.39
CA ASN A 108 46.12 6.16 -8.16
C ASN A 108 45.31 5.96 -9.45
N GLN A 109 45.53 4.83 -10.14
CA GLN A 109 44.75 4.31 -11.27
C GLN A 109 44.26 2.90 -10.91
N ALA A 110 42.96 2.63 -11.05
CA ALA A 110 42.40 1.31 -10.83
C ALA A 110 41.40 0.94 -11.93
N GLU A 111 41.56 -0.25 -12.49
CA GLU A 111 40.58 -0.90 -13.38
C GLU A 111 40.02 -2.14 -12.64
N GLY A 112 38.71 -2.18 -12.38
CA GLY A 112 38.05 -3.33 -11.71
C GLY A 112 37.27 -2.98 -10.44
N GLU A 113 37.21 -3.91 -9.47
CA GLU A 113 36.43 -3.75 -8.24
C GLU A 113 37.31 -3.27 -7.07
N VAL A 114 37.01 -2.10 -6.51
CA VAL A 114 37.68 -1.58 -5.31
C VAL A 114 36.72 -1.59 -4.13
N SER A 115 36.96 -2.45 -3.13
CA SER A 115 35.99 -2.63 -2.04
C SER A 115 36.56 -2.60 -0.61
N LEU A 116 35.92 -1.83 0.28
CA LEU A 116 36.17 -1.91 1.73
C LEU A 116 35.02 -2.63 2.41
N ILE A 117 35.23 -3.91 2.72
CA ILE A 117 34.21 -4.77 3.34
C ILE A 117 34.47 -4.94 4.83
N VAL A 118 33.63 -4.33 5.66
CA VAL A 118 33.70 -4.47 7.13
C VAL A 118 32.48 -5.21 7.66
N ARG A 119 32.69 -6.42 8.18
CA ARG A 119 31.62 -7.30 8.69
C ARG A 119 31.74 -7.57 10.18
N TYR A 120 30.67 -7.26 10.91
CA TYR A 120 30.54 -7.53 12.35
C TYR A 120 29.44 -8.57 12.60
N ILE A 121 29.83 -9.78 13.04
CA ILE A 121 28.89 -10.89 13.27
C ILE A 121 28.17 -10.76 14.61
N ARG A 122 28.86 -10.25 15.64
CA ARG A 122 28.30 -9.98 16.98
C ARG A 122 28.29 -8.48 17.26
N THR A 123 28.50 -8.09 18.52
CA THR A 123 28.51 -6.68 18.92
C THR A 123 29.89 -6.09 18.72
N ALA A 124 30.07 -5.15 17.81
CA ALA A 124 31.40 -4.62 17.49
C ALA A 124 32.11 -4.00 18.70
N THR A 125 31.43 -3.05 19.37
CA THR A 125 31.89 -2.51 20.65
C THR A 125 30.77 -2.42 21.67
N ARG A 126 31.07 -2.59 22.97
CA ARG A 126 30.06 -2.29 24.02
C ARG A 126 30.00 -0.78 24.25
N GLN A 127 31.15 -0.11 24.31
CA GLN A 127 31.24 1.34 24.46
C GLN A 127 32.36 1.90 23.56
N GLY A 128 32.08 2.91 22.75
CA GLY A 128 33.11 3.63 22.00
C GLY A 128 32.78 3.84 20.53
N LEU A 129 33.82 3.97 19.70
CA LEU A 129 33.73 4.47 18.32
C LEU A 129 34.07 3.38 17.31
N ILE A 130 33.23 3.26 16.28
CA ILE A 130 33.51 2.45 15.09
C ILE A 130 33.68 3.40 13.91
N ARG A 131 34.81 3.32 13.21
CA ARG A 131 35.13 4.20 12.09
C ARG A 131 35.63 3.38 10.89
N ALA A 132 34.84 3.33 9.83
CA ALA A 132 35.27 2.88 8.52
C ALA A 132 35.51 4.10 7.64
N ARG A 133 36.62 4.11 6.89
CA ARG A 133 36.91 5.16 5.93
C ARG A 133 37.53 4.58 4.66
N MET A 134 36.97 4.91 3.52
CA MET A 134 37.55 4.67 2.21
C MET A 134 37.85 6.02 1.55
N TYR A 135 38.93 6.08 0.80
CA TYR A 135 39.25 7.14 -0.15
C TYR A 135 39.41 6.41 -1.50
N GLY A 136 38.68 6.84 -2.54
CA GLY A 136 38.85 6.33 -3.91
C GLY A 136 40.20 6.72 -4.51
N ALA A 137 40.44 6.30 -5.74
CA ALA A 137 41.62 6.62 -6.53
C ALA A 137 41.53 7.99 -7.22
N ASN A 138 42.55 8.36 -7.99
CA ASN A 138 42.49 9.58 -8.79
C ASN A 138 41.72 9.33 -10.10
N GLN A 139 41.95 8.18 -10.75
CA GLN A 139 41.22 7.68 -11.92
C GLN A 139 40.74 6.25 -11.63
N GLU A 140 39.45 5.97 -11.79
CA GLU A 140 38.85 4.64 -11.56
C GLU A 140 37.92 4.27 -12.73
N GLU A 141 38.14 3.10 -13.34
CA GLU A 141 37.20 2.43 -14.22
C GLU A 141 36.67 1.17 -13.49
N GLY A 142 35.37 1.11 -13.18
CA GLY A 142 34.75 -0.07 -12.54
C GLY A 142 33.87 0.22 -11.31
N GLU A 143 33.71 -0.78 -10.42
CA GLU A 143 32.81 -0.68 -9.24
C GLU A 143 33.61 -0.33 -7.98
N VAL A 144 33.18 0.74 -7.29
CA VAL A 144 33.83 1.20 -6.05
C VAL A 144 32.85 1.15 -4.90
N SER A 145 33.09 0.25 -3.93
CA SER A 145 32.10 -0.02 -2.87
C SER A 145 32.65 0.01 -1.43
N LEU A 146 32.04 0.83 -0.56
CA LEU A 146 32.24 0.75 0.89
C LEU A 146 31.08 -0.01 1.53
N ILE A 147 31.29 -1.29 1.81
CA ILE A 147 30.28 -2.19 2.36
C ILE A 147 30.50 -2.42 3.86
N VAL A 148 29.62 -1.86 4.69
CA VAL A 148 29.64 -2.08 6.15
C VAL A 148 28.42 -2.86 6.60
N ARG A 149 28.63 -4.09 7.08
CA ARG A 149 27.56 -5.03 7.48
C ARG A 149 27.61 -5.34 8.98
N TYR A 150 26.51 -5.04 9.68
CA TYR A 150 26.33 -5.37 11.10
C TYR A 150 25.23 -6.42 11.28
N MET A 151 25.60 -7.65 11.62
CA MET A 151 24.66 -8.78 11.76
C MET A 151 23.86 -8.74 13.07
N ARG A 152 24.37 -8.08 14.12
CA ARG A 152 23.70 -7.92 15.41
C ARG A 152 23.67 -6.46 15.87
N THR A 153 23.97 -6.19 17.15
CA THR A 153 24.01 -4.84 17.70
C THR A 153 25.35 -4.20 17.44
N ALA A 154 25.48 -3.17 16.60
CA ALA A 154 26.80 -2.65 16.25
C ALA A 154 27.53 -2.03 17.45
N THR A 155 26.89 -1.11 18.16
CA THR A 155 27.37 -0.61 19.47
C THR A 155 26.26 -0.60 20.52
N ARG A 156 26.58 -0.84 21.80
CA ARG A 156 25.61 -0.58 22.89
C ARG A 156 25.60 0.91 23.24
N GLN A 157 26.76 1.54 23.32
CA GLN A 157 26.90 2.98 23.58
C GLN A 157 28.02 3.57 22.72
N GLY A 158 27.75 4.66 22.00
CA GLY A 158 28.78 5.41 21.27
C GLY A 158 28.46 5.70 19.80
N LEU A 159 29.50 5.94 18.99
CA LEU A 159 29.38 6.49 17.64
C LEU A 159 29.79 5.46 16.57
N ILE A 160 29.01 5.38 15.49
CA ILE A 160 29.33 4.64 14.27
C ILE A 160 29.51 5.64 13.13
N ARG A 161 30.65 5.58 12.45
CA ARG A 161 30.99 6.50 11.36
C ARG A 161 31.53 5.75 10.15
N ALA A 162 30.78 5.74 9.06
CA ALA A 162 31.23 5.32 7.74
C ALA A 162 31.49 6.58 6.90
N ARG A 163 32.62 6.62 6.21
CA ARG A 163 32.92 7.70 5.26
C ARG A 163 33.56 7.14 4.01
N MET A 164 33.00 7.48 2.87
CA MET A 164 33.61 7.30 1.57
C MET A 164 33.92 8.69 1.01
N TYR A 165 35.11 8.84 0.45
CA TYR A 165 35.48 9.95 -0.42
C TYR A 165 35.67 9.27 -1.78
N GLY A 166 34.91 9.68 -2.80
CA GLY A 166 34.94 9.15 -4.16
C GLY A 166 36.28 9.46 -4.85
N ALA A 167 36.37 9.12 -6.14
CA ALA A 167 37.55 9.35 -6.94
C ALA A 167 37.75 10.85 -7.25
N ASN A 168 38.72 11.22 -8.08
CA ASN A 168 38.70 12.53 -8.75
C ASN A 168 38.01 12.45 -10.12
N GLN A 169 38.25 11.35 -10.86
CA GLN A 169 37.60 10.93 -12.09
C GLN A 169 37.16 9.47 -11.93
N ALA A 170 35.87 9.16 -12.15
CA ALA A 170 35.36 7.79 -12.09
C ALA A 170 34.41 7.49 -13.26
N GLU A 171 34.63 6.35 -13.90
CA GLU A 171 33.73 5.73 -14.88
C GLU A 171 33.18 4.42 -14.25
N GLY A 172 31.89 4.38 -13.89
CA GLY A 172 31.26 3.20 -13.26
C GLY A 172 30.38 3.45 -12.02
N GLU A 173 30.09 2.42 -11.23
CA GLU A 173 29.18 2.51 -10.06
C GLU A 173 29.96 2.82 -8.76
N VAL A 174 29.58 3.90 -8.07
CA VAL A 174 30.15 4.30 -6.78
C VAL A 174 29.12 4.12 -5.67
N SER A 175 29.33 3.14 -4.77
CA SER A 175 28.33 2.76 -3.76
C SER A 175 28.83 2.77 -2.30
N LEU A 176 28.13 3.51 -1.42
CA LEU A 176 28.29 3.39 0.04
C LEU A 176 27.13 2.61 0.64
N ILE A 177 27.37 1.32 0.94
CA ILE A 177 26.35 0.40 1.43
C ILE A 177 26.53 0.12 2.93
N VAL A 178 25.62 0.65 3.76
CA VAL A 178 25.60 0.38 5.20
C VAL A 178 24.37 -0.42 5.60
N ARG A 179 24.57 -1.68 6.03
CA ARG A 179 23.47 -2.61 6.38
C ARG A 179 23.48 -2.95 7.88
N TYR A 180 22.34 -2.72 8.53
CA TYR A 180 22.09 -3.10 9.92
C TYR A 180 21.01 -4.18 10.02
N MET A 181 21.40 -5.42 10.33
CA MET A 181 20.48 -6.57 10.37
C MET A 181 19.62 -6.62 11.65
N ARG A 182 20.07 -5.99 12.74
CA ARG A 182 19.30 -5.90 14.00
C ARG A 182 19.22 -4.47 14.53
N THR A 183 20.00 -4.16 15.57
CA THR A 183 19.93 -2.88 16.29
C THR A 183 21.20 -2.10 16.01
N ALA A 184 21.12 -0.96 15.35
CA ALA A 184 22.34 -0.23 14.99
C ALA A 184 23.08 0.28 16.24
N THR A 185 22.41 1.01 17.12
CA THR A 185 22.95 1.44 18.43
C THR A 185 21.86 1.36 19.49
N ARG A 186 22.20 1.19 20.78
CA ARG A 186 21.22 1.34 21.89
C ARG A 186 21.24 2.74 22.49
N GLN A 187 22.37 3.44 22.42
CA GLN A 187 22.56 4.83 22.84
C GLN A 187 23.70 5.44 22.00
N GLY A 188 23.40 6.44 21.18
CA GLY A 188 24.42 7.23 20.48
C GLY A 188 24.27 7.29 18.96
N LEU A 189 25.29 7.82 18.30
CA LEU A 189 25.19 8.43 16.98
C LEU A 189 25.57 7.48 15.83
N ILE A 190 24.88 7.59 14.69
CA ILE A 190 25.23 6.89 13.44
C ILE A 190 25.40 7.92 12.33
N ARG A 191 26.52 7.87 11.62
CA ARG A 191 26.84 8.81 10.54
C ARG A 191 27.48 8.09 9.36
N ALA A 192 26.73 7.97 8.27
CA ALA A 192 27.26 7.62 6.96
C ALA A 192 27.42 8.90 6.13
N ARG A 193 28.53 9.02 5.40
CA ARG A 193 28.78 10.09 4.44
C ARG A 193 29.52 9.56 3.24
N MET A 194 29.03 9.90 2.08
CA MET A 194 29.76 9.87 0.84
C MET A 194 30.11 11.31 0.50
N TYR A 195 31.23 11.52 -0.17
CA TYR A 195 31.64 12.76 -0.83
C TYR A 195 31.98 12.28 -2.25
N GLY A 196 31.26 12.67 -3.30
CA GLY A 196 31.49 12.22 -4.69
C GLY A 196 32.80 12.74 -5.30
N ALA A 197 33.08 12.35 -6.55
CA ALA A 197 34.22 12.85 -7.33
C ALA A 197 33.96 14.22 -7.98
N ASN A 198 34.98 14.75 -8.65
CA ASN A 198 34.91 16.05 -9.33
C ASN A 198 34.43 15.94 -10.79
N GLN A 199 34.56 14.75 -11.41
CA GLN A 199 34.03 14.38 -12.73
C GLN A 199 33.62 12.89 -12.66
N GLU A 200 32.34 12.56 -12.81
CA GLU A 200 31.83 11.17 -12.76
C GLU A 200 30.93 10.88 -13.97
N GLU A 201 31.25 9.83 -14.73
CA GLU A 201 30.35 9.20 -15.70
C GLU A 201 29.85 7.87 -15.09
N GLY A 202 28.65 7.86 -14.48
CA GLY A 202 28.09 6.66 -13.84
C GLY A 202 27.05 6.89 -12.73
N GLU A 203 26.59 5.80 -12.09
CA GLU A 203 25.60 5.83 -11.00
C GLU A 203 26.28 5.99 -9.63
N VAL A 204 25.79 6.93 -8.82
CA VAL A 204 26.35 7.22 -7.50
C VAL A 204 25.31 6.98 -6.41
N SER A 205 25.47 5.88 -5.66
CA SER A 205 24.45 5.37 -4.74
C SER A 205 24.89 5.38 -3.26
N LEU A 206 24.15 6.09 -2.41
CA LEU A 206 24.29 5.98 -0.95
C LEU A 206 23.14 5.15 -0.38
N ILE A 207 23.41 3.88 -0.08
CA ILE A 207 22.39 2.94 0.37
C ILE A 207 22.55 2.62 1.85
N VAL A 208 21.60 3.10 2.67
CA VAL A 208 21.55 2.77 4.10
C VAL A 208 20.31 1.94 4.41
N ARG A 209 20.50 0.66 4.79
CA ARG A 209 19.41 -0.29 5.07
C ARG A 209 19.35 -0.69 6.54
N TYR A 210 18.17 -0.53 7.14
CA TYR A 210 17.87 -0.93 8.52
C TYR A 210 16.80 -2.03 8.56
N MET A 211 17.17 -3.25 8.94
CA MET A 211 16.27 -4.41 8.91
C MET A 211 15.33 -4.53 10.13
N ARG A 212 15.66 -3.94 11.28
CA ARG A 212 14.81 -4.00 12.50
C ARG A 212 14.59 -2.65 13.17
N THR A 213 15.59 -2.12 13.87
CA THR A 213 15.39 -0.85 14.60
C THR A 213 16.68 -0.05 14.69
N ALA A 214 16.65 1.21 14.27
CA ALA A 214 17.65 2.19 14.68
C ALA A 214 17.18 2.79 16.02
N THR A 215 17.82 2.45 17.14
CA THR A 215 17.38 2.91 18.47
C THR A 215 18.28 3.99 19.07
N ARG A 216 17.61 4.97 19.71
CA ARG A 216 18.01 5.91 20.80
C ARG A 216 19.25 6.80 20.56
N GLN A 217 18.92 8.07 20.26
CA GLN A 217 19.76 9.25 19.97
C GLN A 217 20.75 9.11 18.82
N GLY A 218 20.23 8.99 17.59
CA GLY A 218 21.04 9.05 16.37
C GLY A 218 20.60 10.19 15.45
N LEU A 219 21.50 11.13 15.18
CA LEU A 219 21.42 12.17 14.16
C LEU A 219 22.19 11.71 12.91
N ILE A 220 21.51 11.48 11.79
CA ILE A 220 22.17 11.14 10.52
C ILE A 220 22.48 12.45 9.74
N ARG A 221 23.60 12.53 9.01
CA ARG A 221 23.94 13.68 8.14
C ARG A 221 24.80 13.20 6.97
N ALA A 222 24.15 12.93 5.84
CA ALA A 222 24.74 12.70 4.51
C ALA A 222 25.06 14.06 3.83
N ASN A 223 26.05 14.11 2.94
CA ASN A 223 26.59 15.34 2.35
C ASN A 223 27.39 15.01 1.04
N GLN A 224 26.73 15.00 -0.14
CA GLN A 224 27.22 15.21 -1.54
C GLN A 224 27.70 14.07 -2.47
N ALA A 225 27.28 14.16 -3.76
CA ALA A 225 27.86 13.58 -5.00
C ALA A 225 27.36 14.35 -6.26
N GLU A 226 28.03 14.23 -7.43
CA GLU A 226 27.76 14.87 -8.74
C GLU A 226 27.71 13.77 -9.83
N GLY A 227 26.50 13.38 -10.30
CA GLY A 227 26.19 12.23 -11.19
C GLY A 227 24.68 11.89 -11.13
N GLU A 228 24.19 10.73 -11.63
CA GLU A 228 22.86 10.24 -11.20
C GLU A 228 22.97 9.86 -9.72
N VAL A 229 22.44 10.72 -8.85
CA VAL A 229 22.70 10.62 -7.42
C VAL A 229 21.48 10.07 -6.70
N SER A 230 21.54 8.80 -6.33
CA SER A 230 20.49 8.15 -5.55
C SER A 230 20.87 8.07 -4.07
N PHE A 231 20.18 8.86 -3.22
CA PHE A 231 20.28 8.70 -1.76
C PHE A 231 19.10 7.89 -1.23
N ILE A 232 19.34 6.59 -1.06
CA ILE A 232 18.31 5.63 -0.67
C ILE A 232 18.47 5.21 0.80
N VAL A 233 17.48 5.58 1.61
CA VAL A 233 17.37 5.12 3.00
C VAL A 233 16.14 4.23 3.16
N ARG A 234 16.35 2.96 3.50
CA ARG A 234 15.26 1.99 3.68
C ARG A 234 15.15 1.51 5.13
N TYR A 235 13.94 1.62 5.69
CA TYR A 235 13.60 1.14 7.02
C TYR A 235 12.53 0.03 6.95
N MET A 236 12.92 -1.21 7.29
CA MET A 236 12.04 -2.39 7.17
C MET A 236 11.03 -2.54 8.32
N ARG A 237 11.26 -1.89 9.48
CA ARG A 237 10.38 -2.00 10.66
C ARG A 237 10.15 -0.65 11.34
N THR A 238 11.03 -0.24 12.28
CA THR A 238 10.88 1.02 13.01
C THR A 238 12.10 1.89 12.81
N ALA A 239 11.94 3.08 12.20
CA ALA A 239 13.07 3.94 11.88
C ALA A 239 13.69 4.56 13.14
N THR A 240 12.87 5.13 14.03
CA THR A 240 13.30 5.51 15.38
C THR A 240 12.17 5.39 16.39
N ARG A 241 12.48 5.03 17.63
CA ARG A 241 11.51 5.06 18.74
C ARG A 241 11.37 6.47 19.34
N GLN A 242 12.49 7.18 19.50
CA GLN A 242 12.60 8.56 20.00
C GLN A 242 13.88 9.17 19.39
N GLY A 243 13.80 10.37 18.81
CA GLY A 243 14.93 11.08 18.22
C GLY A 243 14.68 11.61 16.80
N LEU A 244 15.76 12.04 16.14
CA LEU A 244 15.71 12.78 14.88
C LEU A 244 16.49 12.09 13.76
N ILE A 245 15.80 11.65 12.73
CA ILE A 245 16.43 11.17 11.50
C ILE A 245 16.62 12.36 10.56
N ARG A 246 17.85 12.57 10.09
CA ARG A 246 18.19 13.62 9.12
C ARG A 246 18.84 13.01 7.89
N ALA A 247 18.20 13.22 6.75
CA ALA A 247 18.77 12.97 5.43
C ALA A 247 19.06 14.33 4.81
N ARG A 248 20.29 14.53 4.33
CA ARG A 248 20.68 15.76 3.65
C ARG A 248 21.49 15.43 2.41
N MET A 249 21.16 16.09 1.32
CA MET A 249 21.96 16.12 0.10
C MET A 249 22.29 17.60 -0.14
N TYR A 250 23.53 17.90 -0.47
CA TYR A 250 24.02 19.26 -0.72
C TYR A 250 24.61 19.26 -2.16
N ARG A 251 24.69 20.42 -2.84
CA ARG A 251 25.51 20.72 -4.04
C ARG A 251 25.73 19.55 -5.01
N ALA A 252 24.87 19.43 -6.01
CA ALA A 252 25.29 18.93 -7.31
C ALA A 252 25.49 20.18 -8.16
N ASN A 253 26.72 20.62 -8.39
CA ASN A 253 26.94 21.86 -9.16
C ASN A 253 26.76 21.62 -10.67
N GLN A 254 26.99 20.38 -11.15
CA GLN A 254 26.91 19.98 -12.55
C GLN A 254 26.49 18.49 -12.63
N ALA A 255 25.23 18.17 -12.34
CA ALA A 255 24.70 16.84 -12.60
C ALA A 255 23.79 16.91 -13.82
N GLU A 256 24.17 16.20 -14.90
CA GLU A 256 23.38 16.10 -16.14
C GLU A 256 22.27 15.01 -16.05
N GLY A 257 22.24 14.23 -14.96
CA GLY A 257 21.28 13.13 -14.72
C GLY A 257 20.31 13.34 -13.54
N GLU A 258 19.44 12.34 -13.27
CA GLU A 258 18.41 12.43 -12.22
C GLU A 258 19.02 12.47 -10.79
N VAL A 259 18.54 13.40 -9.96
CA VAL A 259 18.96 13.50 -8.55
C VAL A 259 17.81 13.11 -7.63
N SER A 260 17.91 11.95 -6.98
CA SER A 260 16.81 11.38 -6.18
C SER A 260 17.13 11.23 -4.69
N LEU A 261 16.22 11.71 -3.83
CA LEU A 261 16.26 11.52 -2.38
C LEU A 261 15.10 10.63 -1.91
N ILE A 262 15.36 9.33 -1.74
CA ILE A 262 14.33 8.34 -1.44
C ILE A 262 14.44 7.87 0.01
N VAL A 263 13.41 8.18 0.82
CA VAL A 263 13.31 7.69 2.20
C VAL A 263 12.07 6.81 2.36
N ARG A 264 12.26 5.49 2.42
CA ARG A 264 11.17 4.49 2.43
C ARG A 264 11.02 3.80 3.80
N TYR A 265 9.77 3.61 4.23
CA TYR A 265 9.41 2.92 5.48
C TYR A 265 8.38 1.82 5.22
N MET A 266 8.53 0.66 5.85
CA MET A 266 7.61 -0.48 5.64
C MET A 266 6.65 -0.78 6.78
N ARG A 267 6.84 -0.22 7.99
CA ARG A 267 5.88 -0.41 9.10
C ARG A 267 5.64 0.84 9.94
N THR A 268 6.67 1.39 10.56
CA THR A 268 6.53 2.54 11.47
C THR A 268 7.66 3.54 11.24
N ALA A 269 7.31 4.73 10.73
CA ALA A 269 8.27 5.81 10.53
C ALA A 269 8.86 6.27 11.88
N THR A 270 8.01 6.64 12.84
CA THR A 270 8.44 7.11 14.17
C THR A 270 7.33 6.85 15.19
N ARG A 271 7.69 6.63 16.47
CA ARG A 271 6.70 6.57 17.57
C ARG A 271 6.52 7.92 18.28
N GLN A 272 7.61 8.66 18.52
CA GLN A 272 7.65 9.98 19.20
C GLN A 272 8.82 10.86 18.70
N GLY A 273 9.27 10.66 17.46
CA GLY A 273 10.42 11.35 16.85
C GLY A 273 10.07 12.11 15.56
N LEU A 274 11.03 12.86 15.04
CA LEU A 274 10.90 13.64 13.80
C LEU A 274 11.77 13.02 12.70
N ILE A 275 11.28 13.04 11.46
CA ILE A 275 12.10 12.76 10.28
C ILE A 275 12.18 14.03 9.44
N ARG A 276 13.40 14.40 9.06
CA ARG A 276 13.67 15.59 8.25
C ARG A 276 14.56 15.23 7.07
N ALA A 277 13.98 15.21 5.89
CA ALA A 277 14.70 15.19 4.63
C ALA A 277 14.87 16.64 4.14
N ARG A 278 16.06 16.99 3.64
CA ARG A 278 16.33 18.27 2.97
C ARG A 278 17.27 18.03 1.80
N MET A 279 16.87 18.51 0.64
CA MET A 279 17.73 18.61 -0.54
C MET A 279 18.07 20.08 -0.74
N TYR A 280 19.33 20.39 -1.06
CA TYR A 280 19.77 21.73 -1.42
C TYR A 280 20.40 21.63 -2.82
N VAL A 281 19.69 22.12 -3.83
CA VAL A 281 20.11 22.16 -5.24
C VAL A 281 20.70 23.56 -5.53
N ALA A 282 21.73 23.64 -6.38
CA ALA A 282 22.37 24.91 -6.79
C ALA A 282 21.57 25.61 -7.91
N ASN A 283 21.85 26.90 -8.12
CA ASN A 283 21.10 27.82 -9.00
C ASN A 283 21.20 27.53 -10.52
N GLN A 284 21.96 26.52 -10.95
CA GLN A 284 22.21 26.19 -12.36
C GLN A 284 22.21 24.67 -12.58
N ALA A 285 21.12 24.00 -12.21
CA ALA A 285 20.85 22.64 -12.70
C ALA A 285 20.01 22.76 -13.97
N GLU A 286 20.55 22.36 -15.12
CA GLU A 286 19.74 22.13 -16.33
C GLU A 286 19.08 20.76 -16.20
N GLY A 287 17.94 20.74 -15.50
CA GLY A 287 17.17 19.54 -15.20
C GLY A 287 16.04 19.85 -14.20
N GLU A 288 14.87 19.25 -14.40
CA GLU A 288 13.66 19.58 -13.64
C GLU A 288 13.74 19.10 -12.18
N VAL A 289 14.07 20.00 -11.25
CA VAL A 289 14.04 19.70 -9.81
C VAL A 289 12.60 19.77 -9.31
N SER A 290 11.87 18.65 -9.37
CA SER A 290 10.50 18.57 -8.84
C SER A 290 10.48 17.86 -7.48
N LEU A 291 10.06 18.58 -6.42
CA LEU A 291 9.58 17.93 -5.20
C LEU A 291 8.15 17.43 -5.48
N ILE A 292 8.03 16.32 -6.22
CA ILE A 292 6.75 15.83 -6.79
C ILE A 292 5.67 15.63 -5.71
N VAL A 293 6.08 15.35 -4.46
CA VAL A 293 5.15 15.12 -3.34
C VAL A 293 4.98 16.39 -2.49
N LYS A 294 3.86 17.09 -2.67
CA LYS A 294 3.42 18.21 -1.81
C LYS A 294 2.43 17.70 -0.74
N TYR A 295 2.69 17.97 0.54
CA TYR A 295 1.73 17.70 1.63
C TYR A 295 1.00 18.98 2.01
N MET A 296 -0.33 18.93 1.98
CA MET A 296 -1.17 20.07 2.30
C MET A 296 -2.18 19.68 3.40
N ARG A 297 -2.42 20.60 4.34
CA ARG A 297 -3.25 20.37 5.52
C ARG A 297 -4.30 21.45 5.65
N THR A 298 -5.56 21.05 5.73
CA THR A 298 -6.67 21.95 6.08
C THR A 298 -6.69 22.22 7.58
N ALA A 299 -7.08 23.43 7.99
CA ALA A 299 -7.15 23.82 9.40
C ALA A 299 -8.18 23.00 10.19
N THR A 300 -9.31 22.70 9.55
CA THR A 300 -10.43 21.93 10.10
C THR A 300 -10.70 20.68 9.24
N ARG A 301 -11.51 19.74 9.75
CA ARG A 301 -11.90 18.54 9.00
C ARG A 301 -12.92 18.91 7.92
N GLN A 302 -12.46 18.98 6.68
CA GLN A 302 -13.29 19.42 5.55
C GLN A 302 -14.14 18.31 4.91
N GLY A 303 -13.82 17.03 5.15
CA GLY A 303 -14.42 15.91 4.43
C GLY A 303 -13.68 15.58 3.13
N LEU A 304 -14.02 14.45 2.51
CA LEU A 304 -13.39 13.99 1.26
C LEU A 304 -13.60 15.00 0.12
N ILE A 305 -14.83 15.47 -0.04
CA ILE A 305 -15.26 16.33 -1.16
C ILE A 305 -14.48 17.65 -1.18
N ARG A 306 -14.56 18.42 -0.09
CA ARG A 306 -13.84 19.69 0.05
C ARG A 306 -12.32 19.52 0.10
N ALA A 307 -11.81 18.41 0.63
CA ALA A 307 -10.38 18.11 0.57
C ALA A 307 -9.89 17.85 -0.86
N ARG A 308 -10.68 17.19 -1.71
CA ARG A 308 -10.36 17.01 -3.14
C ARG A 308 -10.34 18.31 -3.90
N MET A 309 -11.35 19.17 -3.71
CA MET A 309 -11.38 20.51 -4.32
C MET A 309 -10.18 21.35 -3.85
N TYR A 310 -9.86 21.30 -2.55
CA TYR A 310 -8.68 21.97 -2.01
C TYR A 310 -7.38 21.48 -2.67
N GLY A 311 -7.25 20.17 -2.88
CA GLY A 311 -6.11 19.59 -3.61
C GLY A 311 -6.07 20.00 -5.09
N ALA A 312 -7.20 19.95 -5.78
CA ALA A 312 -7.32 20.31 -7.19
C ALA A 312 -6.94 21.77 -7.46
N ASN A 313 -7.34 22.69 -6.58
CA ASN A 313 -7.00 24.11 -6.65
C ASN A 313 -5.49 24.40 -6.50
N GLN A 314 -4.74 23.46 -5.93
CA GLN A 314 -3.29 23.59 -5.70
C GLN A 314 -2.46 22.74 -6.68
N ALA A 315 -3.13 21.92 -7.49
CA ALA A 315 -2.47 21.14 -8.53
C ALA A 315 -1.98 22.07 -9.64
N GLU A 316 -0.86 21.71 -10.27
CA GLU A 316 -0.27 22.46 -11.39
C GLU A 316 -0.37 21.68 -12.71
N GLY A 317 -0.51 20.34 -12.66
CA GLY A 317 -0.60 19.49 -13.86
C GLY A 317 -1.88 19.69 -14.68
N GLU A 318 -1.80 19.32 -15.96
CA GLU A 318 -2.90 19.40 -16.93
C GLU A 318 -4.02 18.41 -16.65
N VAL A 319 -3.70 17.24 -16.08
CA VAL A 319 -4.65 16.20 -15.72
C VAL A 319 -4.70 16.02 -14.20
N LEU A 320 -5.91 15.98 -13.64
CA LEU A 320 -6.13 15.62 -12.25
C LEU A 320 -6.32 14.11 -12.15
N VAL A 321 -5.56 13.45 -11.27
CA VAL A 321 -5.73 12.04 -10.94
C VAL A 321 -6.04 11.92 -9.46
N PHE A 322 -7.24 11.43 -9.13
CA PHE A 322 -7.66 11.21 -7.75
C PHE A 322 -7.43 9.74 -7.39
N LEU A 323 -6.78 9.50 -6.25
CA LEU A 323 -6.61 8.18 -5.67
C LEU A 323 -6.98 8.21 -4.18
N ASP A 324 -7.59 7.12 -3.71
CA ASP A 324 -7.76 6.92 -2.28
C ASP A 324 -6.41 6.65 -1.60
N SER A 325 -6.32 7.02 -0.31
CA SER A 325 -5.10 6.88 0.51
C SER A 325 -4.66 5.43 0.80
N HIS A 326 -5.35 4.44 0.22
CA HIS A 326 -5.18 3.01 0.47
C HIS A 326 -5.37 2.23 -0.82
N CYS A 327 -4.62 2.67 -1.84
CA CYS A 327 -4.54 2.07 -3.15
C CYS A 327 -3.12 1.55 -3.44
N GLU A 328 -3.03 0.57 -4.32
CA GLU A 328 -1.78 0.07 -4.91
C GLU A 328 -1.95 0.09 -6.44
N VAL A 329 -1.20 0.96 -7.12
CA VAL A 329 -1.29 1.10 -8.58
C VAL A 329 -0.50 -0.03 -9.26
N ASN A 330 -1.04 -0.56 -10.36
CA ASN A 330 -0.39 -1.64 -11.12
C ASN A 330 0.59 -1.08 -12.17
N THR A 331 1.33 -1.95 -12.85
CA THR A 331 2.21 -1.59 -13.97
C THR A 331 1.39 -0.91 -15.08
N ASP A 332 1.95 0.16 -15.65
CA ASP A 332 1.37 0.93 -16.76
C ASP A 332 -0.09 1.36 -16.56
N TRP A 333 -0.51 1.57 -15.31
CA TRP A 333 -1.88 1.97 -15.00
C TRP A 333 -2.23 3.37 -15.51
N LEU A 334 -1.26 4.28 -15.65
CA LEU A 334 -1.54 5.69 -15.89
C LEU A 334 -1.66 6.01 -17.39
N GLN A 335 -0.80 5.42 -18.23
CA GLN A 335 -0.72 5.72 -19.66
C GLN A 335 -2.05 5.47 -20.38
N PRO A 336 -2.78 4.35 -20.17
CA PRO A 336 -4.09 4.13 -20.79
C PRO A 336 -5.13 5.16 -20.37
N LEU A 337 -5.06 5.69 -19.14
CA LEU A 337 -5.98 6.76 -18.69
C LEU A 337 -5.68 8.07 -19.41
N LEU A 338 -4.39 8.45 -19.48
CA LEU A 338 -3.97 9.70 -20.11
C LEU A 338 -4.26 9.71 -21.61
N THR A 339 -4.01 8.60 -22.32
CA THR A 339 -4.31 8.47 -23.76
C THR A 339 -5.76 8.85 -24.06
N ARG A 340 -6.70 8.36 -23.24
CA ARG A 340 -8.13 8.65 -23.41
C ARG A 340 -8.50 10.11 -23.17
N ILE A 341 -7.84 10.78 -22.23
CA ILE A 341 -8.07 12.20 -21.95
C ILE A 341 -7.48 13.07 -23.07
N VAL A 342 -6.33 12.67 -23.62
CA VAL A 342 -5.71 13.36 -24.77
C VAL A 342 -6.57 13.25 -26.03
N GLU A 343 -7.18 12.09 -26.27
CA GLU A 343 -8.10 11.91 -27.40
C GLU A 343 -9.32 12.83 -27.33
N ASP A 344 -9.91 12.99 -26.15
CA ASP A 344 -11.01 13.92 -25.92
C ASP A 344 -11.00 14.39 -24.46
N ARG A 345 -10.73 15.68 -24.23
CA ARG A 345 -10.57 16.27 -22.89
C ARG A 345 -11.81 16.11 -22.02
N VAL A 346 -12.98 15.85 -22.62
CA VAL A 346 -14.23 15.65 -21.88
C VAL A 346 -14.38 14.24 -21.31
N ASN A 347 -13.41 13.36 -21.54
CA ASN A 347 -13.36 12.02 -20.98
C ASN A 347 -12.96 12.05 -19.50
N VAL A 348 -13.80 11.46 -18.67
CA VAL A 348 -13.53 11.09 -17.28
C VAL A 348 -13.30 9.60 -17.25
N VAL A 349 -12.09 9.20 -16.87
CA VAL A 349 -11.65 7.82 -17.01
C VAL A 349 -11.35 7.18 -15.67
N VAL A 350 -11.74 5.93 -15.53
CA VAL A 350 -11.68 5.17 -14.28
C VAL A 350 -10.89 3.88 -14.53
N PRO A 351 -9.91 3.53 -13.69
CA PRO A 351 -9.24 2.24 -13.78
C PRO A 351 -10.17 1.09 -13.36
N VAL A 352 -9.87 -0.13 -13.79
CA VAL A 352 -10.38 -1.34 -13.11
C VAL A 352 -9.88 -1.35 -11.68
N ILE A 353 -10.80 -1.44 -10.73
CA ILE A 353 -10.49 -1.38 -9.30
C ILE A 353 -10.36 -2.81 -8.77
N ASP A 354 -9.12 -3.27 -8.63
CA ASP A 354 -8.80 -4.58 -8.07
C ASP A 354 -8.99 -4.62 -6.55
N ILE A 355 -9.17 -5.81 -5.99
CA ILE A 355 -9.44 -5.98 -4.56
C ILE A 355 -8.13 -6.26 -3.83
N VAL A 356 -7.75 -5.37 -2.91
CA VAL A 356 -6.71 -5.67 -1.90
C VAL A 356 -7.41 -6.12 -0.63
N ASN A 357 -7.16 -7.37 -0.22
CA ASN A 357 -7.75 -7.92 1.00
C ASN A 357 -7.27 -7.13 2.22
N ALA A 358 -8.20 -6.57 3.01
CA ALA A 358 -7.87 -5.72 4.15
C ALA A 358 -7.12 -6.43 5.29
N ASP A 359 -7.20 -7.76 5.35
CA ASP A 359 -6.59 -8.59 6.39
C ASP A 359 -5.28 -9.24 5.91
N THR A 360 -5.28 -9.87 4.72
CA THR A 360 -4.11 -10.57 4.16
C THR A 360 -3.19 -9.67 3.34
N MET A 361 -3.69 -8.51 2.88
CA MET A 361 -3.02 -7.62 1.91
C MET A 361 -2.75 -8.28 0.54
N GLU A 362 -3.40 -9.39 0.23
CA GLU A 362 -3.30 -10.03 -1.08
C GLU A 362 -4.13 -9.26 -2.11
N LEU A 363 -3.56 -9.06 -3.30
CA LEU A 363 -4.21 -8.45 -4.44
C LEU A 363 -4.96 -9.52 -5.25
N GLN A 364 -6.22 -9.26 -5.56
CA GLN A 364 -7.07 -10.09 -6.40
C GLN A 364 -7.68 -9.24 -7.51
N THR A 365 -7.58 -9.72 -8.76
CA THR A 365 -8.16 -9.04 -9.92
C THR A 365 -9.69 -9.03 -9.86
N SER A 366 -10.29 -7.89 -10.13
CA SER A 366 -11.75 -7.73 -10.20
C SER A 366 -12.28 -8.11 -11.59
N PRO A 367 -13.51 -8.65 -11.70
CA PRO A 367 -14.18 -8.76 -12.98
C PRO A 367 -14.47 -7.37 -13.56
N LEU A 368 -14.52 -7.27 -14.89
CA LEU A 368 -14.93 -6.03 -15.56
C LEU A 368 -16.43 -5.80 -15.35
N VAL A 369 -16.77 -4.71 -14.66
CA VAL A 369 -18.12 -4.32 -14.26
C VAL A 369 -18.30 -2.82 -14.47
N VAL A 370 -19.55 -2.37 -14.62
CA VAL A 370 -19.89 -0.94 -14.72
C VAL A 370 -20.54 -0.44 -13.44
N GLY A 371 -20.49 0.87 -13.22
CA GLY A 371 -21.11 1.49 -12.07
C GLY A 371 -22.59 1.75 -12.30
N GLY A 372 -23.44 1.27 -11.39
CA GLY A 372 -24.87 1.56 -11.34
C GLY A 372 -25.30 2.22 -10.02
N PHE A 373 -26.60 2.49 -9.90
CA PHE A 373 -27.18 3.00 -8.67
C PHE A 373 -28.59 2.45 -8.42
N ASN A 374 -28.99 2.36 -7.16
CA ASN A 374 -30.40 2.13 -6.80
C ASN A 374 -31.15 3.45 -6.60
N TRP A 375 -32.48 3.42 -6.61
CA TRP A 375 -33.29 4.63 -6.41
C TRP A 375 -33.10 5.32 -5.06
N GLY A 376 -32.44 4.67 -4.09
CA GLY A 376 -32.01 5.26 -2.82
C GLY A 376 -30.71 6.05 -2.92
N LEU A 377 -30.17 6.22 -4.13
CA LEU A 377 -28.90 6.87 -4.47
C LEU A 377 -27.68 6.22 -3.81
N HIS A 378 -27.69 4.89 -3.72
CA HIS A 378 -26.52 4.11 -3.37
C HIS A 378 -25.88 3.52 -4.62
N PHE A 379 -24.56 3.68 -4.73
CA PHE A 379 -23.75 3.05 -5.76
C PHE A 379 -23.77 1.51 -5.64
N ARG A 380 -23.78 0.84 -6.79
CA ARG A 380 -23.62 -0.61 -6.91
C ARG A 380 -22.79 -0.93 -8.15
N TRP A 381 -22.24 -2.14 -8.19
CA TRP A 381 -21.61 -2.68 -9.39
C TRP A 381 -22.64 -3.50 -10.17
N ASP A 382 -22.78 -3.19 -11.46
CA ASP A 382 -23.64 -3.92 -12.37
C ASP A 382 -22.80 -4.70 -13.38
N GLN A 383 -23.35 -5.83 -13.82
CA GLN A 383 -22.75 -6.64 -14.88
C GLN A 383 -22.79 -5.87 -16.20
N LEU A 384 -21.81 -6.14 -17.08
CA LEU A 384 -21.82 -5.58 -18.42
C LEU A 384 -23.07 -6.03 -19.19
N PRO A 385 -23.72 -5.12 -19.94
CA PRO A 385 -24.73 -5.50 -20.91
C PRO A 385 -24.19 -6.55 -21.88
N VAL A 386 -25.04 -7.50 -22.30
CA VAL A 386 -24.66 -8.65 -23.15
C VAL A 386 -23.92 -8.20 -24.42
N HIS A 387 -24.40 -7.14 -25.08
CA HIS A 387 -23.80 -6.60 -26.29
C HIS A 387 -22.39 -6.03 -26.11
N ILE A 388 -22.02 -5.61 -24.89
CA ILE A 388 -20.67 -5.13 -24.55
C ILE A 388 -19.81 -6.32 -24.11
N ARG A 389 -20.36 -7.20 -23.27
CA ARG A 389 -19.64 -8.35 -22.72
C ARG A 389 -19.19 -9.32 -23.81
N ASP A 390 -20.02 -9.55 -24.82
CA ASP A 390 -19.75 -10.52 -25.87
C ASP A 390 -18.92 -9.91 -27.02
N ASN A 391 -18.50 -8.65 -26.90
CA ASN A 391 -17.57 -8.02 -27.83
C ASN A 391 -16.15 -8.59 -27.60
N PRO A 392 -15.50 -9.18 -28.62
CA PRO A 392 -14.17 -9.78 -28.48
C PRO A 392 -13.10 -8.79 -28.00
N ASP A 393 -13.26 -7.50 -28.28
CA ASP A 393 -12.29 -6.45 -27.92
C ASP A 393 -12.61 -5.77 -26.58
N VAL A 394 -13.59 -6.27 -25.81
CA VAL A 394 -14.01 -5.66 -24.53
C VAL A 394 -12.89 -5.61 -23.48
N ALA A 395 -11.91 -6.51 -23.58
CA ALA A 395 -10.79 -6.60 -22.65
C ALA A 395 -9.74 -5.48 -22.83
N SER A 396 -9.79 -4.75 -23.96
CA SER A 396 -8.86 -3.66 -24.27
C SER A 396 -9.57 -2.33 -24.52
N ASN A 397 -10.81 -2.36 -25.02
CA ASN A 397 -11.54 -1.15 -25.36
C ASN A 397 -12.15 -0.45 -24.13
N PRO A 398 -12.20 0.90 -24.12
CA PRO A 398 -12.89 1.66 -23.09
C PRO A 398 -14.37 1.26 -22.96
N VAL A 399 -14.82 1.04 -21.73
CA VAL A 399 -16.21 0.66 -21.43
C VAL A 399 -16.95 1.84 -20.84
N LYS A 400 -18.03 2.27 -21.50
CA LYS A 400 -18.90 3.34 -20.98
C LYS A 400 -19.59 2.89 -19.69
N SER A 401 -19.58 3.76 -18.67
CA SER A 401 -20.18 3.47 -17.37
C SER A 401 -21.24 4.53 -17.00
N PRO A 402 -22.45 4.13 -16.57
CA PRO A 402 -23.47 5.09 -16.13
C PRO A 402 -23.00 5.95 -14.96
N THR A 403 -22.34 5.31 -13.99
CA THR A 403 -21.79 5.96 -12.80
C THR A 403 -20.39 5.45 -12.46
N MET A 404 -19.71 6.06 -11.50
CA MET A 404 -18.44 5.57 -10.97
C MET A 404 -18.47 5.41 -9.45
N ALA A 405 -17.58 4.57 -8.92
CA ALA A 405 -17.38 4.47 -7.46
C ALA A 405 -16.88 5.81 -6.87
N GLY A 406 -16.15 6.60 -7.66
CA GLY A 406 -15.70 7.95 -7.32
C GLY A 406 -14.43 8.03 -6.47
N GLY A 407 -13.88 6.90 -6.01
CA GLY A 407 -12.61 6.86 -5.28
C GLY A 407 -11.39 7.16 -6.15
N LEU A 408 -11.40 6.61 -7.36
CA LEU A 408 -10.27 6.62 -8.30
C LEU A 408 -10.77 7.05 -9.67
N PHE A 409 -10.20 8.11 -10.24
CA PHE A 409 -10.47 8.54 -11.62
C PHE A 409 -9.43 9.59 -12.06
N ALA A 410 -9.32 9.79 -13.37
CA ALA A 410 -8.55 10.87 -13.99
C ALA A 410 -9.43 11.72 -14.91
N MET A 411 -9.11 13.01 -15.02
CA MET A 411 -9.87 13.97 -15.83
C MET A 411 -9.00 15.19 -16.16
N ASP A 412 -9.23 15.81 -17.32
CA ASP A 412 -8.65 17.11 -17.67
C ASP A 412 -8.97 18.16 -16.58
N ARG A 413 -7.94 18.88 -16.13
CA ARG A 413 -8.04 19.82 -15.03
C ARG A 413 -8.94 21.00 -15.39
N SER A 414 -8.78 21.56 -16.58
CA SER A 414 -9.59 22.70 -17.03
C SER A 414 -11.06 22.31 -17.10
N TYR A 415 -11.35 21.13 -17.63
CA TYR A 415 -12.69 20.58 -17.70
C TYR A 415 -13.31 20.31 -16.31
N TYR A 416 -12.52 19.86 -15.33
CA TYR A 416 -12.97 19.73 -13.93
C TYR A 416 -13.48 21.06 -13.36
N PHE A 417 -12.77 22.17 -13.61
CA PHE A 417 -13.19 23.51 -13.18
C PHE A 417 -14.36 24.06 -14.02
N GLU A 418 -14.36 23.84 -15.34
CA GLU A 418 -15.47 24.25 -16.22
C GLU A 418 -16.79 23.59 -15.84
N LEU A 419 -16.76 22.31 -15.44
CA LEU A 419 -17.94 21.63 -14.92
C LEU A 419 -18.39 22.19 -13.57
N GLY A 420 -17.53 22.93 -12.87
CA GLY A 420 -17.78 23.55 -11.57
C GLY A 420 -17.47 22.64 -10.39
N GLU A 421 -16.32 21.96 -10.42
CA GLU A 421 -15.72 21.19 -9.32
C GLU A 421 -16.71 20.21 -8.66
N TYR A 422 -16.57 19.89 -7.37
CA TYR A 422 -17.64 19.23 -6.61
C TYR A 422 -18.62 20.24 -6.00
N ASP A 423 -19.79 19.77 -5.56
CA ASP A 423 -20.70 20.56 -4.76
C ASP A 423 -20.13 20.80 -3.34
N SER A 424 -19.73 22.04 -3.07
CA SER A 424 -19.13 22.45 -1.78
C SER A 424 -20.08 22.36 -0.59
N GLY A 425 -21.39 22.31 -0.84
CA GLY A 425 -22.43 22.10 0.17
C GLY A 425 -22.57 20.65 0.64
N MET A 426 -21.85 19.71 0.04
CA MET A 426 -21.80 18.32 0.50
C MET A 426 -20.85 18.12 1.68
N ASP A 427 -21.26 17.29 2.62
CA ASP A 427 -20.50 17.04 3.84
C ASP A 427 -19.83 15.67 3.87
N ILE A 428 -18.60 15.65 4.37
CA ILE A 428 -17.79 14.48 4.73
C ILE A 428 -17.61 13.42 3.64
N TRP A 429 -18.65 12.65 3.31
CA TRP A 429 -18.60 11.50 2.40
C TRP A 429 -20.01 11.13 1.93
N GLY A 430 -20.12 10.74 0.66
CA GLY A 430 -21.30 10.08 0.09
C GLY A 430 -22.05 10.94 -0.92
N GLY A 431 -22.51 10.32 -2.00
CA GLY A 431 -23.32 10.97 -3.05
C GLY A 431 -22.50 11.75 -4.08
N GLU A 432 -21.25 12.11 -3.79
CA GLU A 432 -20.40 12.93 -4.68
C GLU A 432 -20.04 12.21 -5.97
N ASN A 433 -19.95 10.89 -5.91
CA ASN A 433 -19.68 10.05 -7.07
C ASN A 433 -20.85 10.06 -8.05
N LEU A 434 -22.10 9.97 -7.55
CA LEU A 434 -23.30 10.03 -8.38
C LEU A 434 -23.55 11.44 -8.93
N GLU A 435 -23.30 12.48 -8.13
CA GLU A 435 -23.43 13.87 -8.56
C GLU A 435 -22.56 14.17 -9.79
N LEU A 436 -21.28 13.82 -9.70
CA LEU A 436 -20.35 14.05 -10.80
C LEU A 436 -20.67 13.15 -12.00
N SER A 437 -21.07 11.89 -11.77
CA SER A 437 -21.50 10.99 -12.86
C SER A 437 -22.71 11.52 -13.63
N PHE A 438 -23.74 12.05 -12.96
CA PHE A 438 -24.93 12.61 -13.62
C PHE A 438 -24.61 13.88 -14.41
N ARG A 439 -23.61 14.66 -13.96
CA ARG A 439 -23.16 15.87 -14.65
C ARG A 439 -22.35 15.58 -15.92
N VAL A 440 -21.59 14.49 -15.95
CA VAL A 440 -20.56 14.23 -16.98
C VAL A 440 -21.05 13.52 -18.27
N ASN A 441 -22.16 12.77 -18.31
CA ASN A 441 -22.36 11.61 -19.23
C ASN A 441 -23.11 11.83 -20.58
N ILE A 442 -23.06 10.97 -21.66
CA ILE A 442 -22.33 10.87 -23.02
C ILE A 442 -23.06 10.98 -24.38
N ARG A 443 -22.33 11.41 -25.47
CA ARG A 443 -22.68 11.49 -26.94
C ARG A 443 -22.93 10.20 -27.69
N ASN A 444 -24.16 10.02 -28.17
CA ASN A 444 -24.48 9.10 -29.27
C ASN A 444 -24.13 9.77 -30.61
N GLY A 445 -23.13 9.23 -31.29
CA GLY A 445 -22.83 9.51 -32.70
C GLY A 445 -22.75 8.20 -33.46
N TYR A 446 -23.87 7.79 -34.06
CA TYR A 446 -23.85 6.99 -35.28
C TYR A 446 -23.23 7.86 -36.37
N LEU A 447 -21.99 7.58 -36.78
CA LEU A 447 -21.43 8.10 -38.03
C LEU A 447 -21.67 7.06 -39.12
N GLY A 448 -22.84 7.19 -39.74
CA GLY A 448 -23.19 6.53 -40.99
C GLY A 448 -24.00 7.49 -41.84
N TRP A 449 -23.34 8.47 -42.46
CA TRP A 449 -23.89 9.21 -43.60
C TRP A 449 -22.76 9.48 -44.61
N ARG A 450 -22.77 8.65 -45.66
CA ARG A 450 -22.29 9.04 -46.98
C ARG A 450 -23.09 10.26 -47.41
N GLU A 451 -22.44 11.39 -47.67
CA GLU A 451 -22.57 12.17 -48.91
C GLU A 451 -21.82 13.50 -48.79
N PHE A 452 -20.80 13.63 -49.65
CA PHE A 452 -20.25 14.90 -50.09
C PHE A 452 -21.29 15.63 -50.94
N LYS A 453 -21.54 16.93 -50.69
CA LYS A 453 -21.75 17.95 -51.73
C LYS A 453 -21.67 19.39 -51.17
N THR A 454 -20.52 20.01 -51.43
CA THR A 454 -20.27 21.36 -52.00
C THR A 454 -21.18 22.58 -51.69
N VAL A 455 -20.48 23.69 -51.36
CA VAL A 455 -20.77 25.15 -51.52
C VAL A 455 -21.77 25.83 -50.55
N PHE A 456 -21.30 26.80 -49.74
CA PHE A 456 -21.59 28.25 -49.88
C PHE A 456 -20.82 29.13 -48.86
N GLN A 457 -20.42 30.30 -49.34
CA GLN A 457 -19.75 31.41 -48.63
C GLN A 457 -20.72 32.12 -47.67
N GLY A 458 -20.18 32.69 -46.58
CA GLY A 458 -20.75 33.87 -45.93
C GLY A 458 -21.47 33.66 -44.58
N LYS A 459 -20.84 34.17 -43.51
CA LYS A 459 -21.36 34.70 -42.23
C LYS A 459 -22.66 34.12 -41.62
N TYR A 460 -22.49 33.76 -40.33
CA TYR A 460 -23.49 33.44 -39.29
C TYR A 460 -24.21 32.09 -39.39
N LEU A 461 -23.70 31.11 -38.61
CA LEU A 461 -24.53 30.25 -37.77
C LEU A 461 -23.73 29.83 -36.53
N GLU A 462 -24.06 30.53 -35.46
CA GLU A 462 -23.76 30.24 -34.07
C GLU A 462 -24.37 28.86 -33.69
N TRP A 463 -23.74 28.14 -32.75
CA TRP A 463 -24.21 26.91 -32.08
C TRP A 463 -24.06 25.55 -32.81
N VAL A 464 -22.91 24.90 -32.63
CA VAL A 464 -22.78 23.44 -32.81
C VAL A 464 -22.69 22.74 -31.45
N SER A 465 -23.86 22.31 -30.96
CA SER A 465 -24.16 21.18 -30.07
C SER A 465 -23.06 20.68 -29.09
N ARG A 466 -22.98 21.31 -27.91
CA ARG A 466 -22.34 20.75 -26.71
C ARG A 466 -23.41 20.12 -25.83
N ILE A 467 -23.44 18.82 -25.67
CA ILE A 467 -24.31 18.16 -24.68
C ILE A 467 -23.56 16.92 -24.18
N TRP A 468 -23.58 16.47 -22.90
CA TRP A 468 -24.51 15.54 -22.17
C TRP A 468 -24.35 15.42 -20.64
N GLN A 469 -25.41 15.19 -19.84
CA GLN A 469 -26.25 16.31 -19.42
C GLN A 469 -25.56 17.61 -19.84
N CYS A 470 -24.36 17.86 -19.30
CA CYS A 470 -23.51 19.01 -19.57
C CYS A 470 -22.30 18.86 -20.56
N GLY A 471 -21.82 17.68 -20.99
CA GLY A 471 -20.86 17.60 -22.10
C GLY A 471 -19.98 16.36 -22.35
N GLY A 472 -19.80 15.44 -21.41
CA GLY A 472 -18.60 14.57 -21.38
C GLY A 472 -18.82 13.05 -21.46
N ARG A 473 -17.79 12.28 -21.09
CA ARG A 473 -17.86 10.80 -21.05
C ARG A 473 -17.32 10.22 -19.76
N LEU A 474 -17.93 9.11 -19.31
CA LEU A 474 -17.44 8.32 -18.19
C LEU A 474 -17.09 6.92 -18.67
N GLU A 475 -15.80 6.60 -18.69
CA GLU A 475 -15.27 5.35 -19.24
C GLU A 475 -14.45 4.60 -18.19
N ILE A 476 -14.63 3.29 -18.12
CA ILE A 476 -13.75 2.36 -17.40
C ILE A 476 -12.73 1.85 -18.40
N ILE A 477 -11.45 1.92 -18.07
CA ILE A 477 -10.34 1.55 -18.96
C ILE A 477 -9.78 0.20 -18.53
N PRO A 478 -10.09 -0.91 -19.26
CA PRO A 478 -9.73 -2.27 -18.83
C PRO A 478 -8.22 -2.48 -18.64
N CYS A 479 -7.38 -1.83 -19.46
CA CYS A 479 -5.92 -1.95 -19.35
C CYS A 479 -5.33 -1.23 -18.13
N SER A 480 -6.08 -0.36 -17.45
CA SER A 480 -5.61 0.37 -16.29
C SER A 480 -6.12 -0.29 -15.01
N HIS A 481 -5.21 -0.85 -14.19
CA HIS A 481 -5.56 -1.54 -12.95
C HIS A 481 -5.02 -0.80 -11.72
N VAL A 482 -5.87 -0.63 -10.71
CA VAL A 482 -5.47 -0.10 -9.40
C VAL A 482 -6.15 -0.90 -8.29
N GLY A 483 -5.36 -1.52 -7.42
CA GLY A 483 -5.84 -2.20 -6.23
C GLY A 483 -6.37 -1.23 -5.17
N HIS A 484 -7.49 -1.56 -4.54
CA HIS A 484 -8.10 -0.79 -3.45
C HIS A 484 -8.42 -1.67 -2.25
N ILE A 485 -8.15 -1.18 -1.04
CA ILE A 485 -8.53 -1.89 0.19
C ILE A 485 -10.02 -1.65 0.49
N PHE A 486 -10.86 -2.62 0.13
CA PHE A 486 -12.28 -2.62 0.48
C PHE A 486 -12.48 -2.95 1.96
N ARG A 487 -13.05 -1.99 2.72
CA ARG A 487 -13.20 -2.10 4.18
C ARG A 487 -14.63 -2.47 4.56
N LYS A 488 -14.76 -3.38 5.55
CA LYS A 488 -16.06 -3.77 6.14
C LYS A 488 -16.75 -2.65 6.94
N ARG A 489 -15.99 -1.65 7.40
CA ARG A 489 -16.49 -0.51 8.18
C ARG A 489 -15.64 0.74 7.95
N ARG A 490 -16.28 1.91 8.06
CA ARG A 490 -15.57 3.20 8.07
C ARG A 490 -14.80 3.35 9.38
N PRO A 491 -13.49 3.62 9.37
CA PRO A 491 -12.71 3.80 10.59
C PRO A 491 -12.83 5.20 11.21
N TYR A 492 -13.57 6.11 10.56
CA TYR A 492 -13.81 7.48 11.00
C TYR A 492 -15.30 7.68 11.30
N GLY A 493 -15.60 8.39 12.40
CA GLY A 493 -16.97 8.73 12.79
C GLY A 493 -17.49 9.98 12.08
N SER A 494 -18.82 10.11 12.06
CA SER A 494 -19.52 11.37 11.82
C SER A 494 -19.51 12.12 13.16
N TYR A 495 -18.79 13.24 13.27
CA TYR A 495 -18.82 14.06 14.48
C TYR A 495 -20.15 14.83 14.51
N GLY A 496 -21.21 14.23 15.05
CA GLY A 496 -22.48 14.92 15.35
C GLY A 496 -23.34 15.39 14.16
N GLU A 497 -22.81 15.44 12.93
CA GLU A 497 -23.49 15.98 11.73
C GLU A 497 -24.45 14.96 11.07
N GLY A 498 -25.44 14.44 11.81
CA GLY A 498 -26.56 13.68 11.23
C GLY A 498 -26.20 12.60 10.18
N ASP A 499 -27.13 12.31 9.27
CA ASP A 499 -26.87 11.44 8.13
C ASP A 499 -26.34 12.24 6.93
N THR A 500 -25.01 12.45 6.90
CA THR A 500 -24.31 13.12 5.78
C THR A 500 -24.61 12.51 4.41
N MET A 501 -24.81 11.19 4.33
CA MET A 501 -25.15 10.54 3.06
C MET A 501 -26.54 10.99 2.59
N LEU A 502 -27.52 11.02 3.50
CA LEU A 502 -28.86 11.49 3.19
C LEU A 502 -28.87 12.96 2.75
N LYS A 503 -28.16 13.83 3.48
CA LYS A 503 -28.01 15.25 3.10
C LYS A 503 -27.47 15.38 1.67
N ASN A 504 -26.37 14.71 1.37
CA ASN A 504 -25.73 14.82 0.06
C ASN A 504 -26.61 14.22 -1.05
N SER A 505 -27.25 13.06 -0.81
CA SER A 505 -28.19 12.45 -1.75
C SER A 505 -29.39 13.37 -2.05
N LEU A 506 -29.91 14.10 -1.05
CA LEU A 506 -30.97 15.09 -1.27
C LEU A 506 -30.51 16.23 -2.19
N ARG A 507 -29.27 16.71 -2.05
CA ARG A 507 -28.68 17.71 -2.96
C ARG A 507 -28.62 17.16 -4.39
N VAL A 508 -28.14 15.92 -4.57
CA VAL A 508 -28.10 15.26 -5.89
C VAL A 508 -29.49 15.13 -6.50
N ALA A 509 -30.46 14.61 -5.73
CA ALA A 509 -31.81 14.37 -6.21
C ALA A 509 -32.50 15.67 -6.66
N ASN A 510 -32.37 16.75 -5.88
CA ASN A 510 -33.03 18.01 -6.18
C ASN A 510 -32.37 18.81 -7.32
N VAL A 511 -31.09 18.57 -7.61
CA VAL A 511 -30.40 19.25 -8.72
C VAL A 511 -30.49 18.47 -10.03
N TRP A 512 -30.34 17.14 -9.99
CA TRP A 512 -30.01 16.35 -11.18
C TRP A 512 -31.09 15.36 -11.64
N MET A 513 -32.07 15.00 -10.79
CA MET A 513 -33.03 13.91 -11.08
C MET A 513 -34.39 14.37 -11.63
N ASP A 514 -34.62 15.67 -11.81
CA ASP A 514 -35.90 16.22 -12.29
C ASP A 514 -37.10 15.62 -11.52
N ASP A 515 -38.14 15.18 -12.22
CA ASP A 515 -39.32 14.55 -11.63
C ASP A 515 -39.05 13.12 -11.13
N TYR A 516 -37.92 12.50 -11.50
CA TYR A 516 -37.55 11.15 -11.05
C TYR A 516 -37.07 11.14 -9.60
N LYS A 517 -36.78 12.31 -9.00
CA LYS A 517 -36.54 12.42 -7.56
C LYS A 517 -37.68 11.84 -6.72
N LYS A 518 -38.91 11.79 -7.25
CA LYS A 518 -40.06 11.12 -6.62
C LYS A 518 -39.77 9.66 -6.25
N TYR A 519 -38.98 8.94 -7.05
CA TYR A 519 -38.62 7.55 -6.78
C TYR A 519 -37.61 7.43 -5.62
N PHE A 520 -36.70 8.40 -5.50
CA PHE A 520 -35.80 8.52 -4.34
C PHE A 520 -36.59 8.80 -3.06
N TYR A 521 -37.54 9.74 -3.10
CA TYR A 521 -38.41 10.04 -1.96
C TYR A 521 -39.29 8.83 -1.57
N LYS A 522 -39.86 8.10 -2.54
CA LYS A 522 -40.71 6.92 -2.29
C LYS A 522 -39.99 5.75 -1.62
N GLN A 523 -38.69 5.57 -1.87
CA GLN A 523 -37.92 4.52 -1.19
C GLN A 523 -37.63 4.83 0.29
N ARG A 524 -37.86 6.07 0.74
CA ARG A 524 -37.59 6.49 2.12
C ARG A 524 -38.89 6.45 2.94
N GLN A 525 -38.86 5.70 4.03
CA GLN A 525 -40.02 5.45 4.91
C GLN A 525 -40.20 6.54 5.98
N GLN A 526 -39.33 7.56 6.02
CA GLN A 526 -39.34 8.65 7.01
C GLN A 526 -39.54 10.02 6.33
N PRO A 527 -40.20 10.99 6.99
CA PRO A 527 -40.40 12.34 6.46
C PRO A 527 -39.05 13.04 6.20
N THR A 528 -38.96 13.73 5.07
CA THR A 528 -37.74 14.35 4.55
C THR A 528 -37.48 15.76 5.11
N ASP A 529 -37.68 15.94 6.41
CA ASP A 529 -37.36 17.21 7.12
C ASP A 529 -35.85 17.44 7.32
N VAL A 530 -35.01 16.66 6.66
CA VAL A 530 -33.56 16.86 6.70
C VAL A 530 -33.20 18.00 5.75
N SER A 531 -32.80 19.13 6.32
CA SER A 531 -32.29 20.26 5.55
C SER A 531 -31.05 19.86 4.75
N TYR A 532 -31.11 20.06 3.43
CA TYR A 532 -30.02 19.80 2.51
C TYR A 532 -29.25 21.07 2.10
N GLY A 533 -29.59 22.23 2.69
CA GLY A 533 -28.97 23.52 2.42
C GLY A 533 -29.34 24.11 1.05
N ASP A 534 -28.77 25.28 0.73
CA ASP A 534 -28.99 25.95 -0.54
C ASP A 534 -28.31 25.21 -1.71
N ILE A 535 -29.04 25.07 -2.82
CA ILE A 535 -28.61 24.43 -4.06
C ILE A 535 -28.69 25.38 -5.27
N SER A 536 -28.98 26.67 -5.05
CA SER A 536 -29.21 27.66 -6.11
C SER A 536 -28.04 27.74 -7.10
N ASP A 537 -26.80 27.75 -6.59
CA ASP A 537 -25.59 27.75 -7.42
C ASP A 537 -25.50 26.51 -8.33
N ARG A 538 -25.90 25.35 -7.81
CA ARG A 538 -25.87 24.09 -8.56
C ARG A 538 -26.92 24.05 -9.65
N VAL A 539 -28.12 24.57 -9.36
CA VAL A 539 -29.20 24.72 -10.35
C VAL A 539 -28.80 25.73 -11.43
N ALA A 540 -28.20 26.86 -11.05
CA ALA A 540 -27.72 27.87 -11.99
C ALA A 540 -26.61 27.32 -12.90
N LEU A 541 -25.71 26.50 -12.35
CA LEU A 541 -24.67 25.84 -13.13
C LEU A 541 -25.23 24.81 -14.11
N ARG A 542 -26.21 24.00 -13.70
CA ARG A 542 -26.92 23.07 -14.59
C ARG A 542 -27.57 23.82 -15.77
N LYS A 543 -28.16 24.98 -15.53
CA LYS A 543 -28.73 25.84 -16.58
C LYS A 543 -27.64 26.40 -17.51
N ARG A 544 -26.56 26.93 -16.94
CA ARG A 544 -25.44 27.55 -17.70
C ARG A 544 -24.73 26.57 -18.63
N LEU A 545 -24.61 25.32 -18.21
CA LEU A 545 -24.00 24.25 -19.00
C LEU A 545 -25.00 23.60 -19.98
N HIS A 546 -26.22 24.12 -20.09
CA HIS A 546 -27.28 23.62 -20.97
C HIS A 546 -27.55 22.12 -20.80
N CYS A 547 -27.65 21.70 -19.55
CA CYS A 547 -27.65 20.29 -19.23
C CYS A 547 -28.95 19.55 -19.66
N LYS A 548 -28.87 18.31 -20.19
CA LYS A 548 -30.05 17.48 -20.50
C LYS A 548 -30.89 17.11 -19.26
N SER A 549 -32.09 16.61 -19.51
CA SER A 549 -32.95 16.03 -18.48
C SER A 549 -32.43 14.69 -17.98
N PHE A 550 -32.90 14.28 -16.81
CA PHE A 550 -32.65 12.96 -16.24
C PHE A 550 -33.37 11.84 -17.01
N GLU A 551 -34.52 12.12 -17.61
CA GLU A 551 -35.18 11.20 -18.54
C GLU A 551 -34.26 10.85 -19.71
N TRP A 552 -33.65 11.89 -20.29
CA TRP A 552 -32.70 11.75 -21.37
C TRP A 552 -31.51 10.86 -20.94
N TYR A 553 -31.00 11.04 -19.70
CA TYR A 553 -29.97 10.19 -19.12
C TYR A 553 -30.43 8.72 -19.02
N LEU A 554 -31.62 8.44 -18.48
CA LEU A 554 -32.12 7.06 -18.37
C LEU A 554 -32.28 6.40 -19.74
N ASN A 555 -32.78 7.11 -20.74
CA ASN A 555 -33.04 6.51 -22.05
C ASN A 555 -31.78 6.22 -22.87
N ASN A 556 -30.67 6.91 -22.61
CA ASN A 556 -29.49 6.88 -23.49
C ASN A 556 -28.20 6.47 -22.80
N VAL A 557 -28.10 6.69 -21.49
CA VAL A 557 -26.90 6.35 -20.70
C VAL A 557 -27.12 5.07 -19.91
N TYR A 558 -28.31 4.92 -19.31
CA TYR A 558 -28.59 3.81 -18.42
C TYR A 558 -29.99 3.21 -18.64
N PRO A 559 -30.28 2.74 -19.87
CA PRO A 559 -31.59 2.19 -20.22
C PRO A 559 -31.93 0.91 -19.45
N GLU A 560 -30.93 0.23 -18.90
CA GLU A 560 -31.10 -0.96 -18.06
C GLU A 560 -31.64 -0.62 -16.65
N GLN A 561 -31.68 0.66 -16.27
CA GLN A 561 -32.21 1.07 -14.97
C GLN A 561 -33.74 0.94 -14.92
N VAL A 562 -34.20 -0.08 -14.23
CA VAL A 562 -35.63 -0.37 -14.06
C VAL A 562 -36.32 0.75 -13.28
N LEU A 563 -37.33 1.37 -13.89
CA LEU A 563 -38.22 2.33 -13.24
C LEU A 563 -39.15 1.59 -12.25
N PRO A 564 -39.45 2.16 -11.07
CA PRO A 564 -40.33 1.49 -10.10
C PRO A 564 -41.80 1.30 -10.52
N ASN A 565 -42.25 1.82 -11.68
CA ASN A 565 -43.67 2.00 -12.04
C ASN A 565 -44.07 1.63 -13.49
N SER A 566 -43.23 1.00 -14.33
CA SER A 566 -43.62 0.62 -15.71
C SER A 566 -44.39 -0.71 -15.72
N GLU A 567 -45.69 -0.67 -16.04
CA GLU A 567 -46.56 -1.85 -16.21
C GLU A 567 -46.33 -2.50 -17.60
N GLY A 568 -45.95 -3.79 -17.63
CA GLY A 568 -45.74 -4.54 -18.88
C GLY A 568 -44.74 -5.70 -18.82
N MET A 569 -43.99 -5.83 -17.72
CA MET A 569 -43.40 -7.09 -17.26
C MET A 569 -43.64 -7.16 -15.75
N ALA A 570 -44.06 -8.33 -15.27
CA ALA A 570 -44.70 -8.58 -13.99
C ALA A 570 -44.20 -7.68 -12.84
N PRO A 571 -45.13 -7.14 -12.02
CA PRO A 571 -44.80 -6.11 -11.03
C PRO A 571 -43.67 -6.62 -10.14
N ALA A 572 -42.58 -5.86 -10.05
CA ALA A 572 -41.70 -5.96 -8.90
C ALA A 572 -42.54 -5.62 -7.68
N VAL A 573 -42.99 -6.66 -6.98
CA VAL A 573 -43.94 -6.60 -5.87
C VAL A 573 -43.46 -5.54 -4.88
N ILE A 574 -44.24 -4.46 -4.76
CA ILE A 574 -44.13 -3.51 -3.67
C ILE A 574 -44.66 -4.23 -2.43
N HIS A 575 -43.75 -4.69 -1.57
CA HIS A 575 -44.10 -4.93 -0.18
C HIS A 575 -43.99 -3.60 0.60
N PRO A 576 -44.77 -3.43 1.68
CA PRO A 576 -44.78 -2.23 2.54
C PRO A 576 -43.39 -1.99 3.15
N PRO A 577 -43.16 -0.98 4.02
CA PRO A 577 -41.85 -0.77 4.62
C PRO A 577 -41.38 -1.97 5.47
N GLU A 578 -40.81 -3.02 4.87
CA GLU A 578 -40.60 -4.29 5.59
C GLU A 578 -39.44 -5.11 5.06
N LYS A 579 -38.40 -5.21 5.91
CA LYS A 579 -37.38 -6.28 6.00
C LYS A 579 -36.48 -6.41 4.76
N ARG A 580 -35.24 -6.87 5.00
CA ARG A 580 -34.35 -7.40 3.96
C ARG A 580 -35.22 -8.16 2.95
N LEU A 581 -35.05 -7.95 1.63
CA LEU A 581 -35.55 -8.91 0.63
C LEU A 581 -35.23 -10.27 1.24
N ARG A 582 -36.26 -10.98 1.74
CA ARG A 582 -36.03 -12.22 2.47
C ARG A 582 -35.48 -13.10 1.40
N THR A 583 -34.17 -13.31 1.42
CA THR A 583 -33.52 -14.30 0.59
C THR A 583 -34.40 -15.54 0.66
N LYS A 584 -34.92 -15.97 -0.50
CA LYS A 584 -35.95 -17.02 -0.58
C LYS A 584 -35.55 -18.15 0.36
N VAL A 585 -36.39 -18.41 1.36
CA VAL A 585 -36.11 -19.44 2.36
C VAL A 585 -36.32 -20.78 1.67
N LEU A 586 -35.24 -21.55 1.57
CA LEU A 586 -35.25 -22.90 1.02
C LEU A 586 -35.94 -23.86 1.97
N ARG A 587 -35.55 -23.81 3.25
CA ARG A 587 -36.06 -24.67 4.32
C ARG A 587 -36.16 -23.90 5.62
N LYS A 588 -37.16 -24.25 6.43
CA LYS A 588 -37.37 -23.71 7.77
C LYS A 588 -37.49 -24.89 8.73
N GLY A 589 -36.83 -24.78 9.88
CA GLY A 589 -36.75 -25.91 10.79
C GLY A 589 -35.87 -25.69 12.01
N GLN A 590 -35.79 -26.70 12.88
CA GLN A 590 -34.75 -26.75 13.91
C GLN A 590 -33.53 -27.45 13.32
N ILE A 591 -32.33 -26.91 13.57
CA ILE A 591 -31.11 -27.62 13.23
C ILE A 591 -30.83 -28.59 14.38
N VAL A 592 -30.94 -29.89 14.11
CA VAL A 592 -30.79 -30.98 15.05
C VAL A 592 -29.42 -31.61 14.87
N HIS A 593 -28.70 -31.79 15.98
CA HIS A 593 -27.51 -32.61 16.02
C HIS A 593 -27.93 -34.07 16.16
N THR A 594 -27.79 -34.85 15.08
CA THR A 594 -28.46 -36.15 14.90
C THR A 594 -28.06 -37.18 15.94
N THR A 595 -26.81 -37.13 16.41
CA THR A 595 -26.31 -38.08 17.42
C THR A 595 -26.87 -37.80 18.82
N SER A 596 -27.07 -36.53 19.18
CA SER A 596 -27.53 -36.15 20.52
C SER A 596 -29.04 -35.90 20.63
N GLY A 597 -29.72 -35.71 19.49
CA GLY A 597 -31.12 -35.25 19.45
C GLY A 597 -31.34 -33.83 19.96
N LEU A 598 -30.28 -33.06 20.20
CA LEU A 598 -30.35 -31.67 20.68
C LEU A 598 -30.36 -30.68 19.52
N CYS A 599 -30.97 -29.51 19.76
CA CYS A 599 -31.16 -28.45 18.79
C CYS A 599 -30.17 -27.30 18.98
N VAL A 600 -29.80 -26.67 17.87
CA VAL A 600 -28.90 -25.52 17.84
C VAL A 600 -29.63 -24.25 18.27
N GLN A 601 -29.09 -23.56 19.29
CA GLN A 601 -29.64 -22.32 19.85
C GLN A 601 -28.53 -21.29 20.13
N GLY A 602 -28.89 -20.00 20.15
CA GLY A 602 -28.05 -18.97 20.79
C GLY A 602 -27.98 -19.16 22.31
N GLU A 603 -26.78 -19.00 22.88
CA GLU A 603 -26.57 -18.99 24.34
C GLU A 603 -27.31 -17.84 25.03
N LYS A 604 -27.35 -16.69 24.37
CA LYS A 604 -28.10 -15.50 24.79
C LYS A 604 -29.38 -15.37 23.96
N ASP A 605 -30.12 -14.30 24.20
CA ASP A 605 -31.36 -14.01 23.47
C ASP A 605 -31.17 -13.91 21.94
N ILE A 606 -32.24 -14.13 21.16
CA ILE A 606 -32.23 -14.12 19.68
C ILE A 606 -31.82 -12.78 19.06
N TYR A 607 -31.86 -11.69 19.85
CA TYR A 607 -31.42 -10.35 19.44
C TYR A 607 -29.97 -10.03 19.85
N ALA A 608 -29.34 -10.89 20.67
CA ALA A 608 -28.01 -10.68 21.22
C ALA A 608 -26.92 -10.97 20.19
N LYS A 609 -26.42 -9.92 19.55
CA LYS A 609 -25.28 -10.00 18.63
C LYS A 609 -24.04 -10.55 19.35
N ARG A 610 -23.22 -11.31 18.63
CA ARG A 610 -22.04 -12.04 19.12
C ARG A 610 -22.38 -13.11 20.17
N SER A 611 -23.64 -13.52 20.29
CA SER A 611 -23.99 -14.69 21.09
C SER A 611 -23.34 -15.93 20.48
N MET A 612 -22.70 -16.74 21.30
CA MET A 612 -22.21 -18.06 20.91
C MET A 612 -23.40 -19.00 20.67
N LEU A 613 -23.16 -20.08 19.93
CA LEU A 613 -24.14 -21.16 19.76
C LEU A 613 -23.85 -22.36 20.66
N ILE A 614 -24.94 -22.95 21.15
CA ILE A 614 -24.95 -24.12 22.02
C ILE A 614 -25.97 -25.15 21.51
N LEU A 615 -25.82 -26.41 21.93
CA LEU A 615 -26.86 -27.42 21.83
C LEU A 615 -27.73 -27.42 23.08
N GLN A 616 -29.05 -27.50 22.89
CA GLN A 616 -30.04 -27.53 23.95
C GLN A 616 -31.22 -28.46 23.58
N HIS A 617 -32.02 -28.89 24.55
CA HIS A 617 -33.25 -29.64 24.27
C HIS A 617 -34.13 -28.93 23.24
N CYS A 618 -34.63 -29.69 22.27
CA CYS A 618 -35.47 -29.18 21.21
C CYS A 618 -36.81 -28.71 21.78
N GLY A 619 -37.06 -27.39 21.71
CA GLY A 619 -38.29 -26.80 22.21
C GLY A 619 -39.50 -27.26 21.38
N GLN A 620 -40.57 -27.69 22.05
CA GLN A 620 -41.77 -28.22 21.38
C GLN A 620 -42.85 -27.16 21.10
N ALA A 621 -42.91 -26.08 21.90
CA ALA A 621 -43.84 -24.98 21.71
C ALA A 621 -43.35 -23.66 22.34
N GLY A 622 -44.06 -22.57 22.06
CA GLY A 622 -43.87 -21.28 22.73
C GLY A 622 -42.48 -20.65 22.52
N LYS A 623 -41.95 -20.05 23.58
CA LYS A 623 -40.70 -19.27 23.52
C LYS A 623 -39.48 -20.16 23.23
N GLU A 624 -39.42 -21.36 23.77
CA GLU A 624 -38.28 -22.27 23.60
C GLU A 624 -38.12 -22.71 22.13
N LYS A 625 -39.22 -23.08 21.48
CA LYS A 625 -39.21 -23.45 20.06
C LYS A 625 -38.78 -22.28 19.18
N LYS A 626 -39.29 -21.07 19.43
CA LYS A 626 -38.95 -19.85 18.65
C LYS A 626 -37.44 -19.55 18.63
N TYR A 627 -36.72 -19.88 19.68
CA TYR A 627 -35.28 -19.59 19.82
C TYR A 627 -34.40 -20.56 19.04
N GLN A 628 -35.00 -21.61 18.46
CA GLN A 628 -34.31 -22.69 17.76
C GLN A 628 -34.77 -22.84 16.31
N ILE A 629 -35.64 -21.96 15.81
CA ILE A 629 -36.07 -21.97 14.40
C ILE A 629 -35.05 -21.26 13.52
N TRP A 630 -34.51 -21.99 12.56
CA TRP A 630 -33.57 -21.53 11.54
C TRP A 630 -34.25 -21.45 10.18
N HIS A 631 -33.83 -20.47 9.38
CA HIS A 631 -34.25 -20.28 8.00
C HIS A 631 -33.01 -20.38 7.11
N GLU A 632 -32.96 -21.41 6.29
CA GLU A 632 -31.94 -21.54 5.25
C GLU A 632 -32.39 -20.79 4.01
N THR A 633 -31.47 -20.06 3.39
CA THR A 633 -31.80 -19.14 2.31
C THR A 633 -31.06 -19.50 1.01
N VAL A 634 -31.58 -19.07 -0.14
CA VAL A 634 -30.91 -19.29 -1.46
C VAL A 634 -29.52 -18.66 -1.58
N ASP A 635 -29.17 -17.70 -0.72
CA ASP A 635 -27.82 -17.12 -0.64
C ASP A 635 -26.88 -17.91 0.28
N SER A 636 -27.29 -19.11 0.69
CA SER A 636 -26.57 -19.98 1.62
C SER A 636 -26.42 -19.36 3.02
N GLU A 637 -27.27 -18.43 3.45
CA GLU A 637 -27.28 -17.95 4.83
C GLU A 637 -28.24 -18.76 5.71
N LEU A 638 -27.89 -18.92 6.99
CA LEU A 638 -28.75 -19.53 8.02
C LEU A 638 -29.17 -18.48 9.05
N ILE A 639 -30.47 -18.19 9.11
CA ILE A 639 -31.04 -17.10 9.92
C ILE A 639 -31.84 -17.64 11.11
N LEU A 640 -31.37 -17.38 12.33
CA LEU A 640 -32.09 -17.71 13.55
C LEU A 640 -33.25 -16.74 13.80
N ALA A 641 -34.44 -17.29 13.99
CA ALA A 641 -35.68 -16.58 14.29
C ALA A 641 -36.01 -15.43 13.30
N SER A 642 -35.50 -15.49 12.06
CA SER A 642 -35.55 -14.39 11.08
C SER A 642 -34.82 -13.09 11.51
N VAL A 643 -33.94 -13.14 12.51
CA VAL A 643 -33.26 -11.94 13.06
C VAL A 643 -31.76 -11.90 12.73
N LEU A 644 -31.00 -12.87 13.24
CA LEU A 644 -29.54 -12.91 13.17
C LEU A 644 -29.07 -14.12 12.38
N CYS A 645 -27.97 -13.97 11.66
CA CYS A 645 -27.34 -15.02 10.87
C CYS A 645 -26.27 -15.75 11.66
N LEU A 646 -26.12 -17.04 11.35
CA LEU A 646 -24.98 -17.84 11.74
C LEU A 646 -23.72 -17.32 11.04
N ASP A 647 -22.72 -16.94 11.82
CA ASP A 647 -21.49 -16.32 11.38
C ASP A 647 -20.29 -16.97 12.06
N VAL A 648 -19.12 -16.84 11.45
CA VAL A 648 -17.86 -17.37 11.97
C VAL A 648 -16.97 -16.25 12.48
N GLU A 649 -16.33 -16.45 13.63
CA GLU A 649 -15.21 -15.63 14.11
C GLU A 649 -13.90 -16.39 13.92
N SER A 650 -12.98 -15.84 13.12
CA SER A 650 -11.61 -16.33 12.98
C SER A 650 -10.72 -15.65 14.02
N LYS A 651 -10.12 -16.43 14.93
CA LYS A 651 -9.06 -15.96 15.85
C LYS A 651 -7.69 -16.49 15.41
N GLU A 652 -6.64 -15.71 15.66
CA GLU A 652 -5.23 -15.94 15.27
C GLU A 652 -4.59 -17.26 15.79
N GLN A 653 -5.32 -18.10 16.54
CA GLN A 653 -4.80 -19.31 17.19
C GLN A 653 -5.48 -20.62 16.72
N GLY A 654 -6.13 -20.63 15.56
CA GLY A 654 -6.61 -21.85 14.90
C GLY A 654 -7.99 -22.37 15.34
N HIS A 655 -8.56 -21.84 16.43
CA HIS A 655 -9.93 -22.15 16.86
C HIS A 655 -10.93 -21.12 16.32
N SER A 656 -11.84 -21.57 15.46
CA SER A 656 -12.93 -20.78 14.91
C SER A 656 -14.23 -21.14 15.63
N PHE A 657 -15.04 -20.14 15.97
CA PHE A 657 -16.29 -20.33 16.72
C PHE A 657 -17.49 -19.83 15.93
N ALA A 658 -18.62 -20.54 16.09
CA ALA A 658 -19.90 -20.15 15.52
C ALA A 658 -20.63 -19.18 16.46
N ARG A 659 -21.19 -18.10 15.90
CA ARG A 659 -21.88 -17.05 16.65
C ARG A 659 -23.00 -16.40 15.84
N LEU A 660 -23.89 -15.68 16.51
CA LEU A 660 -24.95 -14.90 15.90
C LEU A 660 -24.51 -13.48 15.56
N MET A 661 -24.76 -13.03 14.33
CA MET A 661 -24.49 -11.67 13.87
C MET A 661 -25.59 -11.11 12.99
N LYS A 662 -25.53 -9.80 12.71
CA LYS A 662 -26.41 -9.21 11.68
C LYS A 662 -26.08 -9.87 10.34
N CYS A 663 -27.09 -10.40 9.65
CA CYS A 663 -26.92 -10.86 8.27
C CYS A 663 -26.42 -9.72 7.38
N HIS A 664 -25.41 -9.97 6.56
CA HIS A 664 -24.81 -8.95 5.71
C HIS A 664 -24.85 -9.28 4.22
N GLY A 665 -25.38 -10.45 3.82
CA GLY A 665 -25.70 -10.75 2.41
C GLY A 665 -24.49 -10.92 1.50
N SER A 666 -23.27 -10.93 2.06
CA SER A 666 -22.02 -10.95 1.29
C SER A 666 -21.40 -12.35 1.16
N LYS A 667 -22.15 -13.42 1.50
CA LYS A 667 -21.81 -14.85 1.35
C LYS A 667 -20.46 -15.32 1.94
N GLY A 668 -19.72 -14.48 2.66
CA GLY A 668 -18.42 -14.83 3.23
C GLY A 668 -18.55 -15.72 4.49
N SER A 669 -18.22 -15.17 5.66
CA SER A 669 -18.28 -15.90 6.93
C SER A 669 -19.68 -16.34 7.36
N GLN A 670 -20.73 -15.90 6.64
CA GLN A 670 -22.13 -16.26 6.86
C GLN A 670 -22.70 -17.24 5.82
N ALA A 671 -21.92 -17.70 4.84
CA ALA A 671 -22.38 -18.78 3.95
C ALA A 671 -22.18 -20.15 4.58
N TRP A 672 -23.19 -21.00 4.44
CA TRP A 672 -23.28 -22.36 4.96
C TRP A 672 -23.90 -23.26 3.91
N VAL A 673 -23.24 -24.36 3.64
CA VAL A 673 -23.63 -25.34 2.61
C VAL A 673 -23.72 -26.70 3.28
N TRP A 674 -24.81 -27.42 2.99
CA TRP A 674 -24.93 -28.81 3.41
C TRP A 674 -24.11 -29.70 2.48
N THR A 675 -23.21 -30.48 3.05
CA THR A 675 -22.42 -31.48 2.31
C THR A 675 -22.63 -32.85 2.93
N LYS A 676 -22.64 -33.91 2.11
CA LYS A 676 -22.73 -35.29 2.59
C LYS A 676 -21.37 -35.97 2.45
N LYS A 677 -20.90 -36.60 3.52
CA LYS A 677 -19.68 -37.41 3.52
C LYS A 677 -19.99 -38.74 4.20
N SER A 678 -19.80 -39.85 3.48
CA SER A 678 -20.12 -41.21 3.99
C SER A 678 -21.56 -41.34 4.52
N GLY A 679 -22.52 -40.66 3.88
CA GLY A 679 -23.93 -40.63 4.30
C GLY A 679 -24.26 -39.63 5.42
N VAL A 680 -23.26 -39.05 6.10
CA VAL A 680 -23.45 -38.06 7.17
C VAL A 680 -23.61 -36.66 6.58
N SER A 681 -24.67 -35.96 7.00
CA SER A 681 -24.92 -34.55 6.63
C SER A 681 -24.10 -33.61 7.52
N LEU A 682 -23.24 -32.81 6.89
CA LEU A 682 -22.33 -31.86 7.53
C LEU A 682 -22.68 -30.43 7.10
N LEU A 683 -22.48 -29.48 8.01
CA LEU A 683 -22.69 -28.06 7.73
C LEU A 683 -21.36 -27.35 7.48
N TYR A 684 -21.04 -27.12 6.21
CA TYR A 684 -19.77 -26.57 5.72
C TYR A 684 -19.82 -25.05 5.54
N ASN A 685 -18.77 -24.36 5.97
CA ASN A 685 -18.59 -22.93 5.75
C ASN A 685 -17.50 -22.69 4.68
N PRO A 686 -17.87 -22.25 3.46
CA PRO A 686 -16.92 -22.06 2.36
C PRO A 686 -15.80 -21.05 2.66
N ALA A 687 -16.08 -20.00 3.43
CA ALA A 687 -15.11 -18.94 3.72
C ALA A 687 -13.99 -19.39 4.66
N THR A 688 -14.20 -20.43 5.47
CA THR A 688 -13.20 -20.97 6.39
C THR A 688 -12.67 -22.34 5.99
N GLY A 689 -13.29 -23.01 5.02
CA GLY A 689 -12.91 -24.36 4.61
C GLY A 689 -13.18 -25.42 5.70
N LYS A 690 -14.12 -25.16 6.61
CA LYS A 690 -14.36 -25.97 7.82
C LYS A 690 -15.84 -26.29 8.02
N CYS A 691 -16.12 -27.34 8.78
CA CYS A 691 -17.47 -27.78 9.13
C CYS A 691 -17.81 -27.44 10.59
N LEU A 692 -19.10 -27.24 10.86
CA LEU A 692 -19.62 -27.06 12.20
C LEU A 692 -19.44 -28.34 13.03
N LYS A 693 -18.98 -28.20 14.28
CA LYS A 693 -18.69 -29.30 15.20
C LYS A 693 -19.25 -29.01 16.59
N ALA A 694 -19.97 -29.98 17.16
CA ALA A 694 -20.35 -29.98 18.56
C ALA A 694 -19.11 -30.25 19.44
N THR A 695 -18.80 -29.35 20.37
CA THR A 695 -17.64 -29.45 21.26
C THR A 695 -18.09 -29.31 22.70
N ASN A 696 -17.84 -30.34 23.50
CA ASN A 696 -18.19 -30.33 24.91
C ASN A 696 -17.20 -29.48 25.72
N LYS A 697 -17.69 -28.42 26.38
CA LYS A 697 -16.91 -27.61 27.31
C LYS A 697 -17.76 -27.21 28.51
N SER A 698 -17.40 -27.70 29.69
CA SER A 698 -17.89 -27.17 30.97
C SER A 698 -19.42 -27.17 31.10
N LYS A 699 -20.03 -28.36 31.17
CA LYS A 699 -21.49 -28.60 31.32
C LYS A 699 -22.40 -28.10 30.18
N ARG A 700 -21.85 -27.47 29.13
CA ARG A 700 -22.58 -27.06 27.91
C ARG A 700 -21.83 -27.52 26.67
N ILE A 701 -22.58 -27.81 25.62
CA ILE A 701 -22.00 -28.19 24.32
C ILE A 701 -22.04 -26.96 23.42
N TYR A 702 -20.87 -26.44 23.06
CA TYR A 702 -20.73 -25.29 22.16
C TYR A 702 -20.49 -25.73 20.74
N LEU A 703 -20.81 -24.85 19.78
CA LEU A 703 -20.55 -25.12 18.36
C LEU A 703 -19.29 -24.39 17.91
N THR A 704 -18.32 -25.16 17.41
CA THR A 704 -17.05 -24.68 16.87
C THR A 704 -16.90 -25.08 15.41
N LEU A 705 -15.82 -24.64 14.75
CA LEU A 705 -15.51 -25.08 13.39
C LEU A 705 -14.18 -25.84 13.35
N ASP A 706 -14.19 -26.96 12.65
CA ASP A 706 -13.05 -27.88 12.52
C ASP A 706 -13.01 -28.50 11.11
N ILE A 707 -11.95 -29.24 10.80
CA ILE A 707 -11.79 -29.90 9.49
C ILE A 707 -12.94 -30.88 9.27
N CYS A 708 -13.57 -30.86 8.09
CA CYS A 708 -14.74 -31.68 7.77
C CYS A 708 -14.43 -33.19 7.83
N GLN A 709 -15.00 -33.83 8.85
CA GLN A 709 -14.91 -35.26 9.10
C GLN A 709 -16.32 -35.85 9.18
N ASP A 710 -16.45 -37.12 8.80
CA ASP A 710 -17.66 -37.93 8.85
C ASP A 710 -17.86 -38.56 10.23
N ASN A 711 -17.62 -37.80 11.29
CA ASN A 711 -17.81 -38.22 12.67
C ASN A 711 -19.15 -37.72 13.24
N THR A 712 -19.56 -38.34 14.34
CA THR A 712 -20.86 -38.10 14.98
C THR A 712 -21.02 -36.68 15.52
N ASP A 713 -19.90 -36.01 15.87
CA ASP A 713 -19.91 -34.65 16.45
C ASP A 713 -20.17 -33.54 15.41
N MET A 714 -20.13 -33.86 14.12
CA MET A 714 -20.38 -32.93 13.01
C MET A 714 -21.68 -33.23 12.26
N ALA A 715 -22.48 -34.19 12.75
CA ALA A 715 -23.68 -34.66 12.08
C ALA A 715 -24.89 -33.77 12.42
N PHE A 716 -25.34 -32.99 11.43
CA PHE A 716 -26.46 -32.06 11.59
C PHE A 716 -27.49 -32.25 10.48
N GLU A 717 -28.75 -32.04 10.83
CA GLU A 717 -29.87 -31.99 9.90
C GLU A 717 -30.81 -30.84 10.26
N ILE A 718 -31.61 -30.40 9.30
CA ILE A 718 -32.68 -29.43 9.55
C ILE A 718 -34.01 -30.17 9.51
N SER A 719 -34.75 -30.18 10.63
CA SER A 719 -36.08 -30.75 10.69
C SER A 719 -37.02 -29.84 9.91
N VAL A 720 -37.48 -30.28 8.73
CA VAL A 720 -38.34 -29.45 7.88
C VAL A 720 -39.73 -29.36 8.54
N GLU A 721 -40.16 -28.13 8.83
CA GLU A 721 -41.54 -27.81 9.25
C GLU A 721 -42.45 -27.51 8.07
#